data_AF-A0A6N4X146-F1
#
_entry.id   AF-A0A6N4X146-F1
#
_cell.length_a   1.000
_cell.length_b   1.000
_cell.length_c   1.000
_cell.angle_alpha   90.00
_cell.angle_beta   90.00
_cell.angle_gamma   90.00
#
_symmetry.space_group_name_H-M   'P 1'
#
loop_
_entity.id
_entity.type
_entity.pdbx_description
1 polymer ?
#
loop_
_entity_poly.entity_id
_entity_poly.type
_entity_poly.pdbx_seq_one_letter_code
_entity_poly.pdbx_strand_id
1 'polypeptide(L)'
;MNRPFTLFSLLFASVAAASAINTPTAGVALPAGPATIALEWTDTATDETGFQIERSVNGTFPGVLIADETDLPTDSRFFYDRGLAVETEYYYRVRAVDDTLSSNWLSLGSATTTAKMNIIFFLADDMGYKDIVALRNPAIDGPTIYETPALDTFIEQNALSVNNAYCSGPRCVVARRSIQVGKYDWRPEAVPSNDYYVDHAGDPTGGGIWAGGTTVQGSKAGQGVSIPYDNVTYGEAVKAAGYRTCFIGKYHLGESDTADKPTGYVFGDQPGRGPIAQGYDVSIAAGHAGAPPSSYFALLNQNAGANGAYTFELPDMDSATYGTAAPVAGEYITDRMTAKAIGFIDDAINNQAGEPFHLTLAHYAVHTPAECKDNANSTDGKGHEYFQAKKESMAAEFAAHPAGSSALITDYSTKTRVWQDNPVYAGMMKSYDDSFNELVTYLKATDDPRVPGSKLFDTTIIVVSADHGGKSTTPIDDGKSVEAADGSDTVNPPAVYVPADNAYKSGNGNTYSSYPTSNYPYRQGKTWVYEGGLKVPFLIYYPGLTAGGTQTDAFVHHADLFASFVDMAGGTQLPAESTDSISFMLTAAKPEASARDEMHHFFTNANTGTGNPALAAYRKGDYKLLYFMVQRKVELYNIVSDVYERNDLSASRPDLAAEMLHEIYQQALSTGMKMPAPGSNTWTSEQSILIDNGVIGSLPAVPDADPTWVGAGAEQISPRTIELNWAVNASNATHSVIYRTSEPDGETSYREYAYVPAGVTTFRDYDLVPGGKYKYRVESENLGGWAAARTSNDTVTLGAGSNLQIVANDDTITTVPGELRIINPLLNDGGEGALTITAITLPTVGSASIENGKIHYQAPAEFAGSVTMTYTIEDGVGQADTATITLSLPITETSSVAREAWEFDDAVGTDLNELNNSGSLNSPWRFNTVDATDGNGLFVLVGDSSTITRKLPERGTANAVAGADFYANPISTGKYRVEIKFASWDVDAASAGDSWELKLKNAADSTILNLVLSLGSTGTSFTYSKNGTDEIVQNFGLVETGPITVAVDIDFDNDTIDYLLNDSVTHSFAFTASDIGQFVYIKAGSWTTAATSVSIDHIKLSEEVAGGDLYDAYASAYDWGGVKETGPSDSPAGDGLTNFYKFAFGLDPLTPSTGNVTSLVENGAGLDIRFTPVRDTTEVIYTVERATDLNDWDSETPVVVDSPAGQEVSVPLPGVDRGFGRVRPSI
;
A
#
# COMPACT_ATOMS: atom_id res chain seq x y z
N MET A 1 -71.53 36.04 30.77
CA MET A 1 -71.35 37.16 29.82
C MET A 1 -71.03 36.54 28.47
N ASN A 2 -71.81 36.90 27.45
CA ASN A 2 -71.76 36.41 26.08
C ASN A 2 -70.36 36.53 25.44
N ARG A 3 -69.88 35.48 24.78
CA ARG A 3 -69.21 35.61 23.47
C ARG A 3 -69.60 34.44 22.55
N PRO A 4 -69.93 34.70 21.27
CA PRO A 4 -70.54 33.73 20.36
C PRO A 4 -69.54 33.04 19.41
N PHE A 5 -70.00 31.93 18.86
CA PHE A 5 -69.39 31.18 17.75
C PHE A 5 -69.16 32.06 16.51
N THR A 6 -67.98 31.96 15.92
CA THR A 6 -67.68 32.39 14.55
C THR A 6 -67.06 31.21 13.79
N LEU A 7 -67.63 30.89 12.62
CA LEU A 7 -67.15 29.89 11.67
C LEU A 7 -65.67 30.10 11.34
N PHE A 8 -64.87 29.02 11.40
CA PHE A 8 -63.62 28.92 10.64
C PHE A 8 -63.83 27.93 9.49
N SER A 9 -63.58 28.41 8.28
CA SER A 9 -63.57 27.62 7.04
C SER A 9 -62.65 26.41 7.20
N LEU A 10 -63.16 25.22 6.87
CA LEU A 10 -62.32 24.07 6.54
C LEU A 10 -61.50 24.44 5.29
N LEU A 11 -60.25 24.84 5.48
CA LEU A 11 -59.25 24.66 4.44
C LEU A 11 -59.00 23.15 4.37
N PHE A 12 -59.36 22.55 3.24
CA PHE A 12 -58.70 21.33 2.79
C PHE A 12 -57.23 21.70 2.59
N ALA A 13 -56.39 21.40 3.57
CA ALA A 13 -54.98 21.21 3.28
C ALA A 13 -54.91 20.02 2.32
N SER A 14 -54.38 20.24 1.12
CA SER A 14 -53.90 19.14 0.31
C SER A 14 -52.95 18.34 1.19
N VAL A 15 -53.33 17.12 1.55
CA VAL A 15 -52.37 16.14 2.04
C VAL A 15 -51.34 16.05 0.93
N ALA A 16 -50.10 16.46 1.20
CA ALA A 16 -48.99 16.16 0.32
C ALA A 16 -49.05 14.65 0.06
N ALA A 17 -49.08 14.24 -1.20
CA ALA A 17 -49.03 12.82 -1.53
C ALA A 17 -47.83 12.23 -0.79
N ALA A 18 -48.03 11.14 -0.04
CA ALA A 18 -46.91 10.41 0.55
C ALA A 18 -45.89 10.15 -0.56
N SER A 19 -44.63 10.54 -0.34
CA SER A 19 -43.53 10.21 -1.23
C SER A 19 -43.53 8.70 -1.43
N ALA A 20 -43.54 8.23 -2.68
CA ALA A 20 -43.47 6.80 -2.94
C ALA A 20 -41.99 6.39 -2.89
N ILE A 21 -41.67 5.33 -2.14
CA ILE A 21 -40.32 4.76 -2.09
C ILE A 21 -39.85 4.44 -3.52
N ASN A 22 -38.62 4.83 -3.86
CA ASN A 22 -38.06 4.55 -5.17
C ASN A 22 -38.00 3.04 -5.44
N THR A 23 -38.31 2.66 -6.68
CA THR A 23 -38.28 1.26 -7.08
C THR A 23 -36.84 0.88 -7.42
N PRO A 24 -36.30 -0.24 -6.89
CA PRO A 24 -34.98 -0.73 -7.28
C PRO A 24 -34.82 -0.80 -8.80
N THR A 25 -33.58 -0.76 -9.28
CA THR A 25 -33.28 -0.81 -10.73
C THR A 25 -32.22 -1.87 -11.07
N ALA A 26 -31.90 -2.02 -12.36
CA ALA A 26 -30.84 -2.90 -12.89
C ALA A 26 -30.85 -4.36 -12.36
N GLY A 27 -32.05 -4.91 -12.15
CA GLY A 27 -32.22 -6.21 -11.52
C GLY A 27 -31.92 -7.41 -12.42
N VAL A 28 -31.25 -8.43 -11.89
CA VAL A 28 -30.95 -9.67 -12.60
C VAL A 28 -31.04 -10.90 -11.67
N ALA A 29 -31.44 -12.03 -12.25
CA ALA A 29 -31.32 -13.36 -11.66
C ALA A 29 -30.29 -14.18 -12.44
N LEU A 30 -29.37 -14.83 -11.73
CA LEU A 30 -28.22 -15.54 -12.30
C LEU A 30 -28.09 -16.95 -11.69
N PRO A 31 -27.73 -17.97 -12.49
CA PRO A 31 -27.39 -19.28 -11.94
C PRO A 31 -26.20 -19.20 -10.99
N ALA A 32 -26.29 -19.83 -9.82
CA ALA A 32 -25.22 -19.82 -8.81
C ALA A 32 -24.90 -21.22 -8.24
N GLY A 33 -25.59 -22.26 -8.72
CA GLY A 33 -25.36 -23.64 -8.32
C GLY A 33 -26.56 -24.52 -8.64
N PRO A 34 -26.48 -25.83 -8.35
CA PRO A 34 -27.56 -26.77 -8.63
C PRO A 34 -28.79 -26.58 -7.73
N ALA A 35 -28.69 -25.86 -6.63
CA ALA A 35 -29.82 -25.54 -5.76
C ALA A 35 -29.85 -24.04 -5.36
N THR A 36 -29.15 -23.19 -6.11
CA THR A 36 -28.91 -21.79 -5.76
C THR A 36 -29.05 -20.87 -6.97
N ILE A 37 -29.77 -19.75 -6.80
CA ILE A 37 -29.83 -18.63 -7.75
C ILE A 37 -29.34 -17.36 -7.03
N ALA A 38 -28.42 -16.64 -7.66
CA ALA A 38 -27.98 -15.32 -7.21
C ALA A 38 -28.88 -14.25 -7.81
N LEU A 39 -29.33 -13.33 -6.98
CA LEU A 39 -30.13 -12.17 -7.34
C LEU A 39 -29.31 -10.92 -7.05
N GLU A 40 -29.38 -9.94 -7.92
CA GLU A 40 -28.71 -8.65 -7.75
C GLU A 40 -29.60 -7.54 -8.29
N TRP A 41 -29.56 -6.37 -7.66
CA TRP A 41 -30.22 -5.15 -8.11
C TRP A 41 -29.44 -3.92 -7.67
N THR A 42 -29.69 -2.80 -8.33
CA THR A 42 -29.23 -1.49 -7.87
C THR A 42 -30.28 -0.91 -6.95
N ASP A 43 -29.86 -0.59 -5.74
CA ASP A 43 -30.65 0.20 -4.82
C ASP A 43 -30.72 1.66 -5.28
N THR A 44 -31.91 2.22 -5.23
CA THR A 44 -32.19 3.62 -5.59
C THR A 44 -33.11 4.29 -4.57
N ALA A 45 -33.55 3.54 -3.57
CA ALA A 45 -34.24 4.09 -2.43
C ALA A 45 -33.20 4.68 -1.47
N THR A 46 -33.63 5.67 -0.69
CA THR A 46 -32.80 6.35 0.32
C THR A 46 -33.52 6.43 1.66
N ASP A 47 -34.74 5.90 1.71
CA ASP A 47 -35.68 5.99 2.83
C ASP A 47 -36.29 4.62 3.17
N GLU A 48 -35.74 3.54 2.60
CA GLU A 48 -36.17 2.17 2.84
C GLU A 48 -35.59 1.60 4.14
N THR A 49 -36.38 0.79 4.82
CA THR A 49 -35.93 -0.01 5.96
C THR A 49 -35.49 -1.40 5.53
N GLY A 50 -35.69 -1.75 4.26
CA GLY A 50 -35.26 -3.02 3.67
C GLY A 50 -35.93 -3.36 2.35
N PHE A 51 -35.81 -4.63 1.94
CA PHE A 51 -36.31 -5.14 0.66
C PHE A 51 -37.15 -6.39 0.83
N GLN A 52 -38.03 -6.63 -0.14
CA GLN A 52 -38.82 -7.85 -0.24
C GLN A 52 -38.59 -8.53 -1.58
N ILE A 53 -38.42 -9.85 -1.57
CA ILE A 53 -38.24 -10.66 -2.77
C ILE A 53 -39.37 -11.69 -2.90
N GLU A 54 -40.01 -11.71 -4.06
CA GLU A 54 -40.93 -12.77 -4.44
C GLU A 54 -40.35 -13.69 -5.51
N ARG A 55 -40.58 -14.99 -5.35
CA ARG A 55 -40.24 -16.03 -6.31
C ARG A 55 -41.49 -16.68 -6.91
N SER A 56 -41.46 -16.93 -8.21
CA SER A 56 -42.46 -17.71 -8.95
C SER A 56 -41.80 -18.85 -9.73
N VAL A 57 -42.48 -20.01 -9.81
CA VAL A 57 -42.03 -21.20 -10.57
C VAL A 57 -42.60 -21.25 -11.99
N ASN A 58 -43.45 -20.29 -12.37
CA ASN A 58 -44.14 -20.27 -13.66
C ASN A 58 -44.27 -18.86 -14.27
N GLY A 59 -43.50 -17.90 -13.75
CA GLY A 59 -43.51 -16.50 -14.18
C GLY A 59 -44.79 -15.72 -13.83
N THR A 60 -45.73 -16.29 -13.08
CA THR A 60 -46.94 -15.60 -12.64
C THR A 60 -46.80 -15.12 -11.19
N PHE A 61 -47.12 -13.85 -10.95
CA PHE A 61 -47.09 -13.21 -9.63
C PHE A 61 -48.51 -12.82 -9.14
N PRO A 62 -48.77 -12.71 -7.82
CA PRO A 62 -47.81 -12.80 -6.71
C PRO A 62 -47.24 -14.21 -6.53
N GLY A 63 -45.94 -14.25 -6.26
CA GLY A 63 -45.19 -15.48 -5.99
C GLY A 63 -45.23 -15.84 -4.50
N VAL A 64 -44.25 -16.63 -4.07
CA VAL A 64 -43.93 -16.83 -2.67
C VAL A 64 -42.96 -15.72 -2.24
N LEU A 65 -43.26 -15.00 -1.17
CA LEU A 65 -42.30 -14.10 -0.51
C LEU A 65 -41.21 -14.96 0.14
N ILE A 66 -39.96 -14.79 -0.29
CA ILE A 66 -38.82 -15.64 0.13
C ILE A 66 -37.79 -14.89 0.97
N ALA A 67 -37.84 -13.56 0.98
CA ALA A 67 -37.04 -12.69 1.82
C ALA A 67 -37.81 -11.40 2.08
N ASP A 68 -37.67 -10.86 3.28
CA ASP A 68 -38.27 -9.59 3.69
C ASP A 68 -37.24 -8.67 4.37
N GLU A 69 -37.70 -7.55 4.92
CA GLU A 69 -36.85 -6.55 5.57
C GLU A 69 -36.01 -7.09 6.74
N THR A 70 -36.33 -8.27 7.28
CA THR A 70 -35.51 -8.93 8.30
C THR A 70 -34.31 -9.68 7.72
N ASP A 71 -34.45 -10.18 6.48
CA ASP A 71 -33.39 -10.86 5.73
C ASP A 71 -32.57 -9.88 4.87
N LEU A 72 -33.21 -8.80 4.44
CA LEU A 72 -32.70 -7.80 3.50
C LEU A 72 -32.87 -6.39 4.09
N PRO A 73 -31.99 -5.98 5.02
CA PRO A 73 -32.01 -4.62 5.57
C PRO A 73 -31.70 -3.56 4.49
N THR A 74 -31.77 -2.28 4.87
CA THR A 74 -31.35 -1.12 4.06
C THR A 74 -30.02 -1.38 3.34
N ASP A 75 -29.87 -0.84 2.12
CA ASP A 75 -28.70 -1.01 1.23
C ASP A 75 -28.45 -2.45 0.72
N SER A 76 -29.35 -3.40 0.97
CA SER A 76 -29.23 -4.74 0.40
C SER A 76 -29.32 -4.68 -1.13
N ARG A 77 -28.29 -5.21 -1.82
CA ARG A 77 -28.18 -5.21 -3.29
C ARG A 77 -28.12 -6.60 -3.93
N PHE A 78 -28.05 -7.66 -3.13
CA PHE A 78 -28.02 -9.02 -3.62
C PHE A 78 -28.69 -9.99 -2.65
N PHE A 79 -29.08 -11.15 -3.16
CA PHE A 79 -29.63 -12.25 -2.37
C PHE A 79 -29.32 -13.59 -3.02
N TYR A 80 -29.09 -14.63 -2.22
CA TYR A 80 -28.97 -16.00 -2.71
C TYR A 80 -30.21 -16.80 -2.34
N ASP A 81 -31.06 -17.11 -3.32
CA ASP A 81 -32.17 -18.04 -3.11
C ASP A 81 -31.66 -19.49 -3.19
N ARG A 82 -31.83 -20.24 -2.10
CA ARG A 82 -31.22 -21.56 -1.87
C ARG A 82 -32.28 -22.62 -1.59
N GLY A 83 -31.88 -23.89 -1.68
CA GLY A 83 -32.78 -25.04 -1.47
C GLY A 83 -33.72 -25.27 -2.65
N LEU A 84 -33.31 -24.83 -3.84
CA LEU A 84 -34.06 -24.96 -5.08
C LEU A 84 -33.91 -26.36 -5.69
N ALA A 85 -34.90 -26.77 -6.49
CA ALA A 85 -34.79 -27.98 -7.30
C ALA A 85 -33.77 -27.79 -8.44
N VAL A 86 -32.94 -28.80 -8.67
CA VAL A 86 -31.91 -28.88 -9.72
C VAL A 86 -32.51 -28.70 -11.12
N GLU A 87 -31.76 -28.06 -12.03
CA GLU A 87 -32.15 -27.82 -13.43
C GLU A 87 -33.57 -27.21 -13.60
N THR A 88 -34.00 -26.37 -12.66
CA THR A 88 -35.34 -25.76 -12.66
C THR A 88 -35.25 -24.24 -12.81
N GLU A 89 -36.11 -23.68 -13.65
CA GLU A 89 -36.23 -22.23 -13.87
C GLU A 89 -37.11 -21.57 -12.79
N TYR A 90 -36.65 -20.43 -12.27
CA TYR A 90 -37.38 -19.60 -11.30
C TYR A 90 -37.38 -18.13 -11.74
N TYR A 91 -38.44 -17.42 -11.39
CA TYR A 91 -38.70 -16.03 -11.76
C TYR A 91 -38.75 -15.17 -10.51
N TYR A 92 -38.15 -13.98 -10.54
CA TYR A 92 -37.99 -13.14 -9.36
C TYR A 92 -38.42 -11.70 -9.58
N ARG A 93 -38.88 -11.08 -8.50
CA ARG A 93 -39.06 -9.63 -8.42
C ARG A 93 -38.70 -9.12 -7.02
N VAL A 94 -38.16 -7.92 -6.95
CA VAL A 94 -37.75 -7.23 -5.72
C VAL A 94 -38.46 -5.89 -5.59
N ARG A 95 -38.65 -5.40 -4.37
CA ARG A 95 -39.11 -4.04 -4.09
C ARG A 95 -38.48 -3.52 -2.80
N ALA A 96 -38.33 -2.20 -2.70
CA ALA A 96 -37.97 -1.54 -1.46
C ALA A 96 -39.22 -1.34 -0.58
N VAL A 97 -39.04 -1.38 0.73
CA VAL A 97 -40.11 -1.20 1.72
C VAL A 97 -39.66 -0.28 2.86
N ASP A 98 -40.61 0.44 3.45
CA ASP A 98 -40.46 1.09 4.75
C ASP A 98 -41.51 0.53 5.73
N ASP A 99 -41.46 0.92 7.00
CA ASP A 99 -42.41 0.49 8.05
C ASP A 99 -43.91 0.68 7.69
N THR A 100 -44.23 1.47 6.66
CA THR A 100 -45.57 1.92 6.25
C THR A 100 -45.88 1.90 4.74
N LEU A 101 -44.89 1.84 3.85
CA LEU A 101 -45.00 1.95 2.39
C LEU A 101 -44.18 0.88 1.65
N SER A 102 -44.42 0.73 0.35
CA SER A 102 -43.62 -0.14 -0.53
C SER A 102 -43.50 0.47 -1.92
N SER A 103 -42.35 0.29 -2.56
CA SER A 103 -42.14 0.68 -3.95
C SER A 103 -42.96 -0.20 -4.92
N ASN A 104 -42.93 0.15 -6.22
CA ASN A 104 -43.33 -0.82 -7.24
C ASN A 104 -42.36 -2.01 -7.25
N TRP A 105 -42.79 -3.13 -7.83
CA TRP A 105 -41.93 -4.30 -8.02
C TRP A 105 -41.01 -4.09 -9.24
N LEU A 106 -39.71 -4.32 -9.05
CA LEU A 106 -38.74 -4.55 -10.12
C LEU A 106 -38.71 -6.04 -10.48
N SER A 107 -38.91 -6.37 -11.75
CA SER A 107 -38.64 -7.74 -12.23
C SER A 107 -37.13 -7.97 -12.33
N LEU A 108 -36.63 -9.03 -11.69
CA LEU A 108 -35.24 -9.48 -11.82
C LEU A 108 -35.04 -10.46 -12.99
N GLY A 109 -36.13 -10.88 -13.65
CA GLY A 109 -36.10 -11.88 -14.71
C GLY A 109 -36.19 -13.31 -14.17
N SER A 110 -35.62 -14.27 -14.91
CA SER A 110 -35.54 -15.67 -14.52
C SER A 110 -34.14 -16.23 -14.67
N ALA A 111 -33.85 -17.26 -13.88
CA ALA A 111 -32.64 -18.07 -14.00
C ALA A 111 -32.96 -19.55 -13.75
N THR A 112 -32.14 -20.43 -14.33
CA THR A 112 -32.25 -21.88 -14.17
C THR A 112 -31.09 -22.37 -13.32
N THR A 113 -31.37 -23.06 -12.21
CA THR A 113 -30.33 -23.73 -11.41
C THR A 113 -29.52 -24.71 -12.28
N THR A 114 -28.25 -24.92 -11.97
CA THR A 114 -27.37 -25.75 -12.79
C THR A 114 -27.57 -27.26 -12.52
N ALA A 115 -26.88 -28.11 -13.28
CA ALA A 115 -26.74 -29.54 -12.95
C ALA A 115 -25.65 -29.75 -11.86
N LYS A 116 -25.71 -30.86 -11.13
CA LYS A 116 -24.67 -31.24 -10.15
C LYS A 116 -23.36 -31.66 -10.85
N MET A 117 -22.37 -30.78 -10.83
CA MET A 117 -21.04 -31.02 -11.38
C MET A 117 -20.10 -31.66 -10.35
N ASN A 118 -19.02 -32.28 -10.81
CA ASN A 118 -17.90 -32.61 -9.92
C ASN A 118 -17.21 -31.32 -9.48
N ILE A 119 -16.49 -31.36 -8.36
CA ILE A 119 -15.76 -30.20 -7.84
C ILE A 119 -14.33 -30.60 -7.54
N ILE A 120 -13.36 -29.85 -8.07
CA ILE A 120 -11.95 -30.00 -7.75
C ILE A 120 -11.44 -28.69 -7.18
N PHE A 121 -10.85 -28.77 -5.99
CA PHE A 121 -10.07 -27.69 -5.41
C PHE A 121 -8.58 -28.04 -5.47
N PHE A 122 -7.84 -27.33 -6.31
CA PHE A 122 -6.41 -27.50 -6.55
C PHE A 122 -5.64 -26.42 -5.78
N LEU A 123 -5.08 -26.80 -4.63
CA LEU A 123 -4.56 -25.86 -3.65
C LEU A 123 -3.04 -26.04 -3.50
N ALA A 124 -2.29 -24.95 -3.73
CA ALA A 124 -0.87 -24.86 -3.43
C ALA A 124 -0.61 -24.51 -1.95
N ASP A 125 0.64 -24.70 -1.54
CA ASP A 125 1.18 -24.28 -0.25
C ASP A 125 2.32 -23.28 -0.47
N ASP A 126 2.35 -22.16 0.25
CA ASP A 126 3.40 -21.13 0.15
C ASP A 126 3.59 -20.52 -1.26
N MET A 127 2.58 -20.53 -2.14
CA MET A 127 2.67 -19.99 -3.51
C MET A 127 2.23 -18.52 -3.57
N GLY A 128 3.11 -17.63 -4.03
CA GLY A 128 2.79 -16.23 -4.26
C GLY A 128 1.89 -16.00 -5.47
N TYR A 129 1.13 -14.90 -5.48
CA TYR A 129 0.26 -14.50 -6.61
C TYR A 129 0.97 -14.58 -7.97
N LYS A 130 2.24 -14.17 -8.00
CA LYS A 130 3.07 -14.03 -9.20
C LYS A 130 3.96 -15.22 -9.50
N ASP A 131 3.82 -16.30 -8.72
CA ASP A 131 4.51 -17.55 -9.04
C ASP A 131 3.86 -18.23 -10.26
N ILE A 132 2.59 -17.88 -10.57
CA ILE A 132 1.96 -18.16 -11.86
C ILE A 132 2.36 -17.07 -12.85
N VAL A 133 3.01 -17.46 -13.95
CA VAL A 133 3.64 -16.53 -14.89
C VAL A 133 2.61 -15.66 -15.61
N ALA A 134 1.44 -16.19 -15.99
CA ALA A 134 0.37 -15.42 -16.64
C ALA A 134 -0.26 -14.32 -15.76
N LEU A 135 -0.05 -14.35 -14.44
CA LEU A 135 -0.53 -13.31 -13.50
C LEU A 135 0.48 -12.19 -13.28
N ARG A 136 1.67 -12.27 -13.89
CA ARG A 136 2.75 -11.28 -13.79
C ARG A 136 2.55 -10.13 -14.76
N ASN A 137 3.03 -8.95 -14.39
CA ASN A 137 3.34 -7.84 -15.27
C ASN A 137 4.86 -7.71 -15.42
N PRO A 138 5.48 -8.26 -16.50
CA PRO A 138 6.94 -8.30 -16.66
C PRO A 138 7.61 -6.92 -16.65
N ALA A 139 6.90 -5.86 -17.03
CA ALA A 139 7.44 -4.49 -17.03
C ALA A 139 7.72 -3.98 -15.61
N ILE A 140 7.01 -4.51 -14.61
CA ILE A 140 7.12 -4.10 -13.21
C ILE A 140 7.78 -5.18 -12.36
N ASP A 141 7.44 -6.44 -12.61
CA ASP A 141 7.89 -7.60 -11.83
C ASP A 141 9.29 -8.08 -12.19
N GLY A 142 9.85 -7.61 -13.32
CA GLY A 142 11.15 -8.03 -13.81
C GLY A 142 11.18 -9.46 -14.39
N PRO A 143 12.38 -9.97 -14.73
CA PRO A 143 12.56 -11.32 -15.24
C PRO A 143 12.18 -12.42 -14.24
N THR A 144 11.77 -13.58 -14.76
CA THR A 144 11.54 -14.81 -13.98
C THR A 144 12.04 -16.01 -14.76
N ILE A 145 12.62 -16.99 -14.06
CA ILE A 145 12.91 -18.30 -14.67
C ILE A 145 11.73 -19.26 -14.60
N TYR A 146 10.68 -18.95 -13.84
CA TYR A 146 9.54 -19.83 -13.62
C TYR A 146 8.79 -20.11 -14.93
N GLU A 147 8.15 -21.27 -15.00
CA GLU A 147 7.34 -21.70 -16.15
C GLU A 147 6.09 -22.43 -15.66
N THR A 148 4.92 -21.88 -15.95
CA THR A 148 3.61 -22.44 -15.60
C THR A 148 2.69 -22.60 -16.83
N PRO A 149 3.15 -23.20 -17.93
CA PRO A 149 2.42 -23.19 -19.20
C PRO A 149 1.01 -23.79 -19.13
N ALA A 150 0.77 -24.79 -18.28
CA ALA A 150 -0.55 -25.41 -18.17
C ALA A 150 -1.55 -24.48 -17.45
N LEU A 151 -1.12 -23.86 -16.35
CA LEU A 151 -1.92 -22.84 -15.65
C LEU A 151 -2.12 -21.60 -16.53
N ASP A 152 -1.09 -21.12 -17.22
CA ASP A 152 -1.15 -19.96 -18.11
C ASP A 152 -2.19 -20.19 -19.22
N THR A 153 -2.12 -21.35 -19.89
CA THR A 153 -3.10 -21.77 -20.91
C THR A 153 -4.50 -21.90 -20.33
N PHE A 154 -4.62 -22.41 -19.11
CA PHE A 154 -5.91 -22.59 -18.45
C PHE A 154 -6.57 -21.27 -18.11
N ILE A 155 -5.81 -20.29 -17.62
CA ILE A 155 -6.25 -18.92 -17.39
C ILE A 155 -6.77 -18.31 -18.69
N GLU A 156 -5.96 -18.32 -19.74
CA GLU A 156 -6.32 -17.72 -21.03
C GLU A 156 -7.57 -18.35 -21.64
N GLN A 157 -7.72 -19.67 -21.55
CA GLN A 157 -8.74 -20.39 -22.32
C GLN A 157 -9.99 -20.76 -21.53
N ASN A 158 -9.94 -20.85 -20.20
CA ASN A 158 -11.02 -21.48 -19.42
C ASN A 158 -11.42 -20.71 -18.17
N ALA A 159 -10.49 -20.11 -17.44
CA ALA A 159 -10.75 -19.59 -16.10
C ALA A 159 -11.02 -18.08 -16.04
N LEU A 160 -11.85 -17.70 -15.07
CA LEU A 160 -11.93 -16.36 -14.49
C LEU A 160 -10.82 -16.23 -13.43
N SER A 161 -10.01 -15.16 -13.51
CA SER A 161 -9.02 -14.81 -12.50
C SER A 161 -9.53 -13.71 -11.58
N VAL A 162 -9.33 -13.85 -10.27
CA VAL A 162 -9.74 -12.86 -9.26
C VAL A 162 -8.51 -12.09 -8.75
N ASN A 163 -8.46 -10.79 -9.02
CA ASN A 163 -7.33 -9.93 -8.66
C ASN A 163 -7.30 -9.57 -7.17
N ASN A 164 -8.46 -9.52 -6.52
CA ASN A 164 -8.62 -9.16 -5.11
C ASN A 164 -8.99 -10.39 -4.26
N ALA A 165 -8.20 -11.45 -4.40
CA ALA A 165 -8.32 -12.66 -3.59
C ALA A 165 -7.29 -12.69 -2.45
N TYR A 166 -7.77 -12.92 -1.22
CA TYR A 166 -6.96 -12.81 0.00
C TYR A 166 -7.12 -13.98 0.95
N CYS A 167 -6.01 -14.39 1.57
CA CYS A 167 -6.01 -15.38 2.62
C CYS A 167 -6.41 -14.80 3.99
N SER A 168 -6.96 -15.65 4.88
CA SER A 168 -7.37 -15.22 6.22
C SER A 168 -6.20 -14.80 7.12
N GLY A 169 -5.01 -15.30 6.82
CA GLY A 169 -3.79 -14.82 7.42
C GLY A 169 -2.57 -15.46 6.75
N PRO A 170 -1.39 -14.83 6.87
CA PRO A 170 -0.23 -15.14 6.06
C PRO A 170 0.54 -16.38 6.58
N ARG A 171 -0.18 -17.44 6.99
CA ARG A 171 0.38 -18.69 7.50
C ARG A 171 -0.56 -19.88 7.28
N CYS A 172 0.02 -21.04 6.99
CA CYS A 172 -0.71 -22.22 6.52
C CYS A 172 -1.89 -22.64 7.41
N VAL A 173 -1.68 -22.78 8.73
CA VAL A 173 -2.72 -23.26 9.65
C VAL A 173 -3.90 -22.29 9.75
N VAL A 174 -3.63 -20.98 9.73
CA VAL A 174 -4.62 -19.89 9.81
C VAL A 174 -5.50 -19.89 8.57
N ALA A 175 -4.83 -19.91 7.41
CA ALA A 175 -5.47 -19.98 6.11
C ALA A 175 -6.31 -21.24 5.95
N ARG A 176 -5.71 -22.41 6.16
CA ARG A 176 -6.37 -23.71 5.95
C ARG A 176 -7.55 -23.90 6.90
N ARG A 177 -7.46 -23.44 8.15
CA ARG A 177 -8.59 -23.50 9.08
C ARG A 177 -9.75 -22.68 8.55
N SER A 178 -9.51 -21.43 8.18
CA SER A 178 -10.53 -20.54 7.64
C SER A 178 -11.19 -21.11 6.38
N ILE A 179 -10.38 -21.67 5.47
CA ILE A 179 -10.87 -22.39 4.28
C ILE A 179 -11.84 -23.52 4.67
N GLN A 180 -11.47 -24.35 5.66
CA GLN A 180 -12.30 -25.49 6.06
C GLN A 180 -13.62 -25.09 6.73
N VAL A 181 -13.63 -24.05 7.58
CA VAL A 181 -14.79 -23.75 8.46
C VAL A 181 -15.58 -22.51 8.07
N GLY A 182 -15.14 -21.73 7.07
CA GLY A 182 -15.85 -20.54 6.60
C GLY A 182 -15.86 -19.37 7.58
N LYS A 183 -14.94 -19.36 8.56
CA LYS A 183 -14.79 -18.30 9.57
C LYS A 183 -13.45 -17.64 9.44
N TYR A 184 -13.35 -16.38 9.83
CA TYR A 184 -12.05 -15.80 10.11
C TYR A 184 -11.40 -16.55 11.28
N ASP A 185 -10.08 -16.71 11.22
CA ASP A 185 -9.33 -17.50 12.22
C ASP A 185 -9.30 -16.82 13.60
N TRP A 186 -9.62 -15.53 13.69
CA TRP A 186 -9.65 -14.79 14.95
C TRP A 186 -10.97 -14.94 15.72
N ARG A 187 -11.99 -15.58 15.13
CA ARG A 187 -13.25 -15.86 15.83
C ARG A 187 -13.03 -16.83 16.99
N PRO A 188 -13.61 -16.57 18.18
CA PRO A 188 -13.50 -17.50 19.31
C PRO A 188 -14.02 -18.91 19.00
N GLU A 189 -15.02 -19.03 18.12
CA GLU A 189 -15.55 -20.32 17.71
C GLU A 189 -14.62 -21.04 16.73
N ALA A 190 -13.77 -20.34 15.97
CA ALA A 190 -12.88 -20.96 15.01
C ALA A 190 -11.70 -21.66 15.67
N VAL A 191 -11.28 -21.24 16.88
CA VAL A 191 -10.06 -21.75 17.52
C VAL A 191 -10.27 -22.19 18.97
N PRO A 192 -9.89 -23.42 19.37
CA PRO A 192 -10.21 -23.93 20.71
C PRO A 192 -9.48 -23.12 21.79
N SER A 193 -10.21 -22.62 22.79
CA SER A 193 -9.67 -21.81 23.91
C SER A 193 -8.86 -20.60 23.39
N ASN A 194 -9.59 -19.59 22.91
CA ASN A 194 -9.13 -18.33 22.28
C ASN A 194 -8.29 -17.43 23.20
N ASP A 195 -7.30 -18.01 23.85
CA ASP A 195 -6.33 -17.34 24.69
C ASP A 195 -5.12 -16.86 23.82
N TYR A 196 -5.37 -16.40 22.59
CA TYR A 196 -4.32 -16.10 21.59
C TYR A 196 -3.67 -14.75 21.81
N TYR A 197 -4.47 -13.78 22.21
CA TYR A 197 -3.99 -12.44 22.52
C TYR A 197 -3.92 -12.19 24.02
N VAL A 198 -4.70 -12.92 24.84
CA VAL A 198 -4.74 -12.89 26.31
C VAL A 198 -5.01 -14.28 26.86
N ASP A 199 -4.45 -14.66 27.99
CA ASP A 199 -4.74 -15.92 28.67
C ASP A 199 -6.12 -15.91 29.36
N HIS A 200 -6.47 -17.05 29.98
CA HIS A 200 -7.71 -17.20 30.74
C HIS A 200 -7.87 -16.20 31.90
N ALA A 201 -6.79 -15.55 32.35
CA ALA A 201 -6.79 -14.50 33.36
C ALA A 201 -6.87 -13.08 32.75
N GLY A 202 -6.74 -12.94 31.43
CA GLY A 202 -6.75 -11.67 30.70
C GLY A 202 -5.36 -11.08 30.43
N ASP A 203 -4.28 -11.82 30.72
CA ASP A 203 -2.88 -11.39 30.54
C ASP A 203 -2.37 -11.78 29.14
N PRO A 204 -1.71 -10.92 28.35
CA PRO A 204 -1.31 -11.25 26.99
C PRO A 204 -0.38 -12.44 26.84
N THR A 205 -0.66 -13.22 25.81
CA THR A 205 0.02 -14.44 25.42
C THR A 205 0.70 -14.23 24.08
N GLY A 206 1.83 -13.55 24.00
CA GLY A 206 2.47 -13.33 22.69
C GLY A 206 3.17 -14.55 22.08
N GLY A 207 2.93 -15.75 22.62
CA GLY A 207 3.20 -16.99 21.92
C GLY A 207 2.12 -17.24 20.87
N GLY A 208 2.34 -16.75 19.65
CA GLY A 208 1.42 -16.90 18.52
C GLY A 208 1.02 -18.35 18.22
N ILE A 209 0.32 -18.54 17.10
CA ILE A 209 -0.34 -19.77 16.61
C ILE A 209 0.57 -21.03 16.50
N TRP A 210 1.82 -20.97 16.97
CA TRP A 210 2.81 -22.05 17.02
C TRP A 210 3.50 -22.28 18.37
N ALA A 211 2.79 -22.20 19.51
CA ALA A 211 3.23 -22.90 20.73
C ALA A 211 3.17 -24.45 20.62
N GLY A 212 3.26 -25.01 19.40
CA GLY A 212 3.47 -26.43 19.10
C GLY A 212 4.95 -26.80 18.90
N GLY A 213 5.88 -26.04 19.50
CA GLY A 213 7.32 -26.29 19.40
C GLY A 213 8.04 -26.36 20.75
N THR A 214 7.98 -25.32 21.58
CA THR A 214 8.58 -25.30 22.94
C THR A 214 8.02 -24.17 23.82
N THR A 215 7.54 -24.54 25.01
CA THR A 215 7.63 -23.79 26.28
C THR A 215 7.26 -22.30 26.31
N VAL A 216 5.97 -21.97 26.23
CA VAL A 216 5.45 -20.96 27.17
C VAL A 216 5.03 -21.74 28.41
N GLN A 217 5.56 -21.39 29.58
CA GLN A 217 5.25 -22.08 30.83
C GLN A 217 3.75 -21.91 31.16
N GLY A 218 2.92 -22.85 30.72
CA GLY A 218 1.46 -22.81 30.92
C GLY A 218 0.64 -23.28 29.71
N SER A 219 1.17 -23.26 28.49
CA SER A 219 0.43 -23.76 27.32
C SER A 219 0.38 -25.29 27.32
N LYS A 220 -0.83 -25.86 27.31
CA LYS A 220 -1.03 -27.31 27.17
C LYS A 220 -0.65 -27.70 25.75
N ALA A 221 0.36 -28.57 25.61
CA ALA A 221 0.85 -29.04 24.31
C ALA A 221 -0.29 -29.52 23.40
N GLY A 222 -0.39 -28.97 22.18
CA GLY A 222 -1.15 -29.54 21.06
C GLY A 222 -2.60 -29.08 20.84
N GLN A 223 -3.19 -28.19 21.65
CA GLN A 223 -4.61 -27.82 21.50
C GLN A 223 -4.91 -26.72 20.45
N GLY A 224 -3.92 -25.94 20.00
CA GLY A 224 -4.14 -24.76 19.16
C GLY A 224 -4.10 -24.98 17.63
N VAL A 225 -3.93 -26.21 17.15
CA VAL A 225 -3.81 -26.52 15.71
C VAL A 225 -5.09 -27.16 15.15
N SER A 226 -5.84 -27.91 15.98
CA SER A 226 -7.05 -28.62 15.55
C SER A 226 -8.28 -27.73 15.36
N ILE A 227 -9.14 -28.10 14.41
CA ILE A 227 -10.49 -27.51 14.29
C ILE A 227 -11.34 -27.86 15.55
N PRO A 228 -12.07 -26.92 16.17
CA PRO A 228 -12.98 -27.18 17.32
C PRO A 228 -14.13 -28.15 17.04
N TYR A 229 -14.81 -28.70 18.08
CA TYR A 229 -15.74 -29.86 17.96
C TYR A 229 -17.08 -29.52 17.33
N ASP A 230 -17.43 -28.26 17.42
CA ASP A 230 -18.68 -27.65 17.03
C ASP A 230 -18.62 -26.97 15.65
N ASN A 231 -17.45 -26.93 15.00
CA ASN A 231 -17.35 -26.41 13.64
C ASN A 231 -17.58 -27.49 12.61
N VAL A 232 -18.59 -27.25 11.77
CA VAL A 232 -18.81 -27.97 10.53
C VAL A 232 -17.76 -27.52 9.50
N THR A 233 -17.16 -28.47 8.79
CA THR A 233 -16.30 -28.17 7.65
C THR A 233 -17.07 -28.19 6.33
N TYR A 234 -16.54 -27.56 5.27
CA TYR A 234 -17.16 -27.69 3.95
C TYR A 234 -17.10 -29.14 3.45
N GLY A 235 -16.13 -29.95 3.91
CA GLY A 235 -16.09 -31.39 3.61
C GLY A 235 -17.36 -32.08 4.10
N GLU A 236 -17.78 -31.82 5.35
CA GLU A 236 -19.02 -32.36 5.92
C GLU A 236 -20.25 -31.85 5.17
N ALA A 237 -20.30 -30.55 4.85
CA ALA A 237 -21.41 -29.95 4.13
C ALA A 237 -21.56 -30.49 2.69
N VAL A 238 -20.45 -30.64 1.96
CA VAL A 238 -20.42 -31.19 0.60
C VAL A 238 -20.76 -32.68 0.59
N LYS A 239 -20.26 -33.46 1.55
CA LYS A 239 -20.66 -34.86 1.73
C LYS A 239 -22.15 -34.99 2.03
N ALA A 240 -22.69 -34.14 2.90
CA ALA A 240 -24.14 -34.10 3.18
C ALA A 240 -24.98 -33.75 1.93
N ALA A 241 -24.41 -33.04 0.96
CA ALA A 241 -25.03 -32.76 -0.33
C ALA A 241 -25.01 -33.96 -1.32
N GLY A 242 -24.49 -35.12 -0.90
CA GLY A 242 -24.46 -36.35 -1.68
C GLY A 242 -23.25 -36.50 -2.61
N TYR A 243 -22.14 -35.84 -2.27
CA TYR A 243 -20.88 -35.98 -3.00
C TYR A 243 -20.03 -37.07 -2.36
N ARG A 244 -19.34 -37.85 -3.20
CA ARG A 244 -18.18 -38.63 -2.76
C ARG A 244 -17.02 -37.68 -2.52
N THR A 245 -16.47 -37.65 -1.32
CA THR A 245 -15.49 -36.64 -0.91
C THR A 245 -14.10 -37.21 -0.72
N CYS A 246 -13.08 -36.52 -1.23
CA CYS A 246 -11.68 -36.93 -1.13
C CYS A 246 -10.78 -35.74 -0.79
N PHE A 247 -9.88 -35.96 0.17
CA PHE A 247 -8.81 -35.01 0.51
C PHE A 247 -7.46 -35.69 0.29
N ILE A 248 -6.63 -35.13 -0.58
CA ILE A 248 -5.28 -35.61 -0.86
C ILE A 248 -4.29 -34.47 -0.58
N GLY A 249 -3.33 -34.72 0.31
CA GLY A 249 -2.21 -33.82 0.57
C GLY A 249 -2.27 -33.06 1.90
N LYS A 250 -1.70 -31.86 1.93
CA LYS A 250 -1.48 -31.08 3.15
C LYS A 250 -2.79 -30.64 3.80
N TYR A 251 -3.07 -31.20 4.97
CA TYR A 251 -4.21 -30.81 5.81
C TYR A 251 -3.79 -29.79 6.87
N HIS A 252 -2.81 -30.15 7.71
CA HIS A 252 -2.18 -29.29 8.72
C HIS A 252 -3.12 -28.81 9.86
N LEU A 253 -4.20 -29.55 10.13
CA LEU A 253 -5.26 -29.18 11.08
C LEU A 253 -5.69 -30.30 12.03
N GLY A 254 -4.92 -31.40 12.15
CA GLY A 254 -5.27 -32.53 13.03
C GLY A 254 -4.60 -33.84 12.63
N GLU A 255 -4.61 -34.85 13.51
CA GLU A 255 -4.11 -36.20 13.20
C GLU A 255 -5.07 -36.97 12.29
N SER A 256 -4.56 -37.89 11.46
CA SER A 256 -5.41 -38.74 10.62
C SER A 256 -6.00 -39.90 11.43
N ASP A 257 -7.27 -40.22 11.19
CA ASP A 257 -7.96 -41.33 11.87
C ASP A 257 -7.44 -42.73 11.46
N THR A 258 -6.62 -42.79 10.40
CA THR A 258 -5.99 -44.01 9.88
C THR A 258 -4.67 -44.35 10.57
N ALA A 259 -4.16 -43.48 11.44
CA ALA A 259 -2.91 -43.70 12.16
C ALA A 259 -3.12 -44.60 13.38
N ASP A 260 -3.06 -45.92 13.18
CA ASP A 260 -2.86 -46.90 14.27
C ASP A 260 -1.51 -46.69 15.03
N LYS A 261 -0.70 -45.69 14.63
CA LYS A 261 0.56 -45.32 15.26
C LYS A 261 0.77 -43.81 15.23
N PRO A 262 0.97 -43.14 16.39
CA PRO A 262 1.39 -41.75 16.41
C PRO A 262 2.74 -41.60 15.70
N THR A 263 2.90 -40.53 14.92
CA THR A 263 4.05 -40.20 14.06
C THR A 263 5.34 -39.86 14.83
N GLY A 264 5.46 -40.30 16.08
CA GLY A 264 6.59 -39.98 16.95
C GLY A 264 6.57 -38.56 17.52
N TYR A 265 5.63 -37.71 17.10
CA TYR A 265 5.32 -36.45 17.77
C TYR A 265 4.22 -36.70 18.81
N VAL A 266 4.52 -36.48 20.10
CA VAL A 266 3.51 -36.52 21.17
C VAL A 266 2.78 -35.17 21.19
N PHE A 267 1.94 -34.93 20.20
CA PHE A 267 0.83 -34.00 20.38
C PHE A 267 -0.19 -34.79 21.20
N GLY A 268 -0.38 -34.42 22.47
CA GLY A 268 -1.14 -35.25 23.42
C GLY A 268 -2.48 -35.72 22.83
N ASP A 269 -2.82 -37.00 23.04
CA ASP A 269 -4.02 -37.70 22.60
C ASP A 269 -5.17 -36.78 22.11
N GLN A 270 -5.27 -36.53 20.80
CA GLN A 270 -6.46 -35.93 20.15
C GLN A 270 -6.92 -36.77 18.93
N PRO A 271 -7.27 -38.06 19.10
CA PRO A 271 -7.82 -38.88 18.01
C PRO A 271 -9.16 -38.33 17.50
N GLY A 272 -9.42 -38.43 16.18
CA GLY A 272 -10.77 -38.23 15.61
C GLY A 272 -11.04 -36.91 14.88
N ARG A 273 -10.03 -36.25 14.29
CA ARG A 273 -10.18 -34.96 13.58
C ARG A 273 -9.28 -34.80 12.36
N GLY A 274 -9.01 -35.91 11.69
CA GLY A 274 -8.46 -35.87 10.35
C GLY A 274 -9.56 -35.57 9.34
N PRO A 275 -9.22 -35.51 8.04
CA PRO A 275 -10.23 -35.35 6.99
C PRO A 275 -11.38 -36.38 7.08
N ILE A 276 -11.12 -37.63 7.47
CA ILE A 276 -12.17 -38.66 7.57
C ILE A 276 -13.28 -38.26 8.57
N ALA A 277 -12.91 -37.83 9.77
CA ALA A 277 -13.86 -37.30 10.76
C ALA A 277 -14.53 -36.00 10.33
N GLN A 278 -13.94 -35.27 9.37
CA GLN A 278 -14.41 -33.96 8.92
C GLN A 278 -14.97 -34.01 7.51
N GLY A 279 -15.72 -35.08 7.24
CA GLY A 279 -16.60 -35.17 6.10
C GLY A 279 -15.95 -35.64 4.81
N TYR A 280 -14.72 -36.15 4.84
CA TYR A 280 -14.09 -36.75 3.67
C TYR A 280 -14.21 -38.28 3.70
N ASP A 281 -14.64 -38.92 2.61
CA ASP A 281 -14.69 -40.39 2.50
C ASP A 281 -13.32 -41.01 2.29
N VAL A 282 -12.41 -40.27 1.67
CA VAL A 282 -11.04 -40.67 1.37
C VAL A 282 -10.08 -39.59 1.87
N SER A 283 -9.01 -40.03 2.54
CA SER A 283 -7.93 -39.19 3.06
C SER A 283 -6.59 -39.83 2.69
N ILE A 284 -5.73 -39.09 1.98
CA ILE A 284 -4.40 -39.59 1.57
C ILE A 284 -3.38 -38.49 1.78
N ALA A 285 -2.23 -38.82 2.36
CA ALA A 285 -1.16 -37.89 2.71
C ALA A 285 -1.58 -36.78 3.69
N ALA A 286 -2.78 -36.86 4.25
CA ALA A 286 -3.44 -35.78 4.95
C ALA A 286 -3.48 -36.05 6.46
N GLY A 287 -3.08 -35.04 7.24
CA GLY A 287 -2.95 -35.11 8.68
C GLY A 287 -2.18 -33.91 9.23
N HIS A 288 -1.42 -34.12 10.30
CA HIS A 288 -0.77 -33.03 11.03
C HIS A 288 0.40 -32.37 10.27
N ALA A 289 0.94 -33.05 9.26
CA ALA A 289 2.16 -32.63 8.59
C ALA A 289 1.96 -31.27 7.90
N GLY A 290 2.73 -30.27 8.33
CA GLY A 290 2.73 -28.93 7.76
C GLY A 290 3.64 -28.76 6.53
N ALA A 291 4.39 -29.79 6.18
CA ALA A 291 5.35 -29.89 5.09
C ALA A 291 5.64 -31.38 4.87
N PRO A 292 6.27 -31.78 3.74
CA PRO A 292 6.84 -33.12 3.64
C PRO A 292 7.78 -33.39 4.83
N PRO A 293 7.58 -34.46 5.61
CA PRO A 293 8.28 -34.66 6.87
C PRO A 293 9.81 -34.75 6.74
N SER A 294 10.28 -35.37 5.66
CA SER A 294 11.71 -35.57 5.40
C SER A 294 12.16 -35.00 4.04
N SER A 295 11.39 -35.17 2.96
CA SER A 295 11.80 -34.81 1.59
C SER A 295 10.61 -34.79 0.62
N TYR A 296 10.74 -34.19 -0.56
CA TYR A 296 9.80 -34.38 -1.68
C TYR A 296 9.99 -35.69 -2.44
N PHE A 297 11.10 -36.40 -2.26
CA PHE A 297 11.29 -37.72 -2.84
C PHE A 297 10.66 -38.78 -1.94
N ALA A 298 9.66 -39.49 -2.48
CA ALA A 298 8.73 -40.30 -1.71
C ALA A 298 9.43 -41.37 -0.86
N LEU A 299 10.41 -42.09 -1.41
CA LEU A 299 11.14 -43.16 -0.70
C LEU A 299 11.80 -42.69 0.62
N LEU A 300 12.19 -41.41 0.71
CA LEU A 300 12.92 -40.85 1.85
C LEU A 300 12.03 -40.49 3.04
N ASN A 301 10.72 -40.52 2.86
CA ASN A 301 9.73 -40.31 3.93
C ASN A 301 9.27 -41.66 4.52
N GLN A 302 10.02 -42.75 4.31
CA GLN A 302 9.73 -44.04 4.92
C GLN A 302 10.43 -44.18 6.27
N ASN A 303 9.67 -44.55 7.30
CA ASN A 303 10.18 -44.91 8.61
C ASN A 303 10.12 -46.42 8.86
N ALA A 304 11.08 -46.94 9.63
CA ALA A 304 11.10 -48.34 10.04
C ALA A 304 9.98 -48.62 11.06
N GLY A 305 8.96 -49.38 10.66
CA GLY A 305 7.88 -49.78 11.53
C GLY A 305 8.28 -50.86 12.55
N ALA A 306 7.44 -51.04 13.57
CA ALA A 306 7.66 -51.97 14.71
C ALA A 306 8.02 -53.42 14.36
N ASN A 307 7.70 -53.89 13.15
CA ASN A 307 8.00 -55.25 12.66
C ASN A 307 9.10 -55.29 11.59
N GLY A 308 9.82 -54.19 11.37
CA GLY A 308 10.79 -54.05 10.27
C GLY A 308 10.16 -53.83 8.89
N ALA A 309 8.84 -53.67 8.82
CA ALA A 309 8.15 -53.17 7.63
C ALA A 309 8.25 -51.65 7.59
N TYR A 310 8.64 -51.08 6.44
CA TYR A 310 8.68 -49.64 6.25
C TYR A 310 7.26 -49.07 6.10
N THR A 311 6.99 -47.92 6.72
CA THR A 311 5.73 -47.18 6.64
C THR A 311 5.99 -45.72 6.28
N PHE A 312 5.15 -45.10 5.47
CA PHE A 312 5.30 -43.71 5.05
C PHE A 312 4.92 -42.71 6.16
N GLU A 313 5.68 -41.61 6.34
CA GLU A 313 5.44 -40.57 7.37
C GLU A 313 4.18 -39.73 7.09
N LEU A 314 3.83 -39.56 5.82
CA LEU A 314 2.52 -39.10 5.37
C LEU A 314 1.52 -40.28 5.30
N PRO A 315 0.37 -40.21 5.98
CA PRO A 315 -0.61 -41.31 6.02
C PRO A 315 -1.05 -41.79 4.64
N ASP A 316 -1.22 -43.10 4.47
CA ASP A 316 -1.80 -43.75 3.28
C ASP A 316 -1.06 -43.50 1.95
N MET A 317 0.12 -42.85 1.99
CA MET A 317 0.93 -42.61 0.79
C MET A 317 1.64 -43.85 0.27
N ASP A 318 1.86 -44.88 1.09
CA ASP A 318 2.39 -46.20 0.70
C ASP A 318 1.29 -47.27 0.49
N SER A 319 0.02 -46.84 0.48
CA SER A 319 -1.10 -47.73 0.22
C SER A 319 -1.22 -48.04 -1.27
N ALA A 320 -1.67 -49.26 -1.60
CA ALA A 320 -2.06 -49.64 -2.97
C ALA A 320 -3.38 -48.97 -3.42
N THR A 321 -4.08 -48.31 -2.51
CA THR A 321 -5.30 -47.57 -2.83
C THR A 321 -4.98 -46.47 -3.84
N TYR A 322 -5.70 -46.47 -4.97
CA TYR A 322 -5.59 -45.51 -6.06
C TYR A 322 -4.18 -45.36 -6.66
N GLY A 323 -3.35 -46.42 -6.62
CA GLY A 323 -2.02 -46.39 -7.24
C GLY A 323 -1.12 -47.52 -6.78
N THR A 324 0.18 -47.38 -7.00
CA THR A 324 1.18 -48.35 -6.53
C THR A 324 1.31 -48.32 -5.01
N ALA A 325 1.57 -49.48 -4.39
CA ALA A 325 1.74 -49.58 -2.94
C ALA A 325 3.03 -48.91 -2.47
N ALA A 326 4.21 -49.47 -2.78
CA ALA A 326 5.47 -48.91 -2.30
C ALA A 326 5.99 -47.80 -3.24
N PRO A 327 6.48 -46.68 -2.72
CA PRO A 327 7.19 -45.71 -3.54
C PRO A 327 8.54 -46.26 -3.99
N VAL A 328 9.02 -45.81 -5.14
CA VAL A 328 10.32 -46.21 -5.72
C VAL A 328 11.34 -45.08 -5.68
N ALA A 329 12.61 -45.41 -5.88
CA ALA A 329 13.67 -44.39 -5.97
C ALA A 329 13.38 -43.41 -7.12
N GLY A 330 13.56 -42.11 -6.86
CA GLY A 330 13.28 -41.04 -7.81
C GLY A 330 11.82 -40.60 -7.90
N GLU A 331 10.88 -41.32 -7.27
CA GLU A 331 9.46 -40.94 -7.27
C GLU A 331 9.22 -39.68 -6.42
N TYR A 332 8.51 -38.71 -6.99
CA TYR A 332 8.26 -37.39 -6.40
C TYR A 332 6.86 -37.30 -5.78
N ILE A 333 6.73 -36.69 -4.60
CA ILE A 333 5.45 -36.65 -3.86
C ILE A 333 4.35 -35.95 -4.66
N THR A 334 4.66 -34.85 -5.35
CA THR A 334 3.68 -34.12 -6.17
C THR A 334 3.07 -35.03 -7.23
N ASP A 335 3.90 -35.69 -8.04
CA ASP A 335 3.48 -36.63 -9.09
C ASP A 335 2.68 -37.81 -8.51
N ARG A 336 3.12 -38.35 -7.36
CA ARG A 336 2.44 -39.46 -6.67
C ARG A 336 1.05 -39.05 -6.18
N MET A 337 0.89 -37.82 -5.67
CA MET A 337 -0.41 -37.27 -5.27
C MET A 337 -1.33 -37.10 -6.48
N THR A 338 -0.80 -36.67 -7.63
CA THR A 338 -1.56 -36.55 -8.88
C THR A 338 -2.06 -37.92 -9.36
N ALA A 339 -1.20 -38.95 -9.34
CA ALA A 339 -1.58 -40.31 -9.69
C ALA A 339 -2.67 -40.85 -8.74
N LYS A 340 -2.57 -40.59 -7.44
CA LYS A 340 -3.58 -40.94 -6.43
C LYS A 340 -4.91 -40.22 -6.69
N ALA A 341 -4.87 -38.95 -7.09
CA ALA A 341 -6.05 -38.16 -7.45
C ALA A 341 -6.75 -38.72 -8.69
N ILE A 342 -6.01 -39.04 -9.75
CA ILE A 342 -6.54 -39.68 -10.96
C ILE A 342 -7.14 -41.05 -10.62
N GLY A 343 -6.46 -41.86 -9.80
CA GLY A 343 -6.98 -43.15 -9.35
C GLY A 343 -8.26 -43.04 -8.52
N PHE A 344 -8.40 -41.98 -7.71
CA PHE A 344 -9.66 -41.69 -7.01
C PHE A 344 -10.77 -41.31 -7.99
N ILE A 345 -10.48 -40.46 -8.99
CA ILE A 345 -11.44 -40.08 -10.02
C ILE A 345 -11.90 -41.31 -10.82
N ASP A 346 -10.96 -42.16 -11.25
CA ASP A 346 -11.25 -43.45 -11.89
C ASP A 346 -12.19 -44.30 -11.04
N ASP A 347 -11.91 -44.43 -9.74
CA ASP A 347 -12.74 -45.21 -8.83
C ASP A 347 -14.13 -44.57 -8.62
N ALA A 348 -14.21 -43.24 -8.52
CA ALA A 348 -15.47 -42.52 -8.40
C ALA A 348 -16.36 -42.75 -9.62
N ILE A 349 -15.83 -42.58 -10.83
CA ILE A 349 -16.62 -42.71 -12.05
C ILE A 349 -16.94 -44.17 -12.40
N ASN A 350 -16.11 -45.14 -12.01
CA ASN A 350 -16.35 -46.55 -12.34
C ASN A 350 -17.17 -47.29 -11.27
N ASN A 351 -16.97 -46.98 -9.99
CA ASN A 351 -17.58 -47.71 -8.88
C ASN A 351 -18.67 -46.92 -8.14
N GLN A 352 -18.78 -45.60 -8.38
CA GLN A 352 -19.83 -44.73 -7.83
C GLN A 352 -20.45 -43.83 -8.92
N ALA A 353 -20.61 -44.36 -10.13
CA ALA A 353 -21.00 -43.65 -11.35
C ALA A 353 -22.31 -42.85 -11.29
N GLY A 354 -23.12 -42.96 -10.24
CA GLY A 354 -24.36 -42.19 -10.05
C GLY A 354 -24.19 -40.91 -9.23
N GLU A 355 -23.04 -40.69 -8.60
CA GLU A 355 -22.79 -39.62 -7.64
C GLU A 355 -21.67 -38.68 -8.16
N PRO A 356 -21.79 -37.35 -7.99
CA PRO A 356 -20.67 -36.44 -8.22
C PRO A 356 -19.55 -36.68 -7.20
N PHE A 357 -18.32 -36.35 -7.57
CA PHE A 357 -17.20 -36.33 -6.62
C PHE A 357 -16.76 -34.90 -6.29
N HIS A 358 -16.23 -34.74 -5.09
CA HIS A 358 -15.48 -33.57 -4.65
C HIS A 358 -14.07 -34.01 -4.25
N LEU A 359 -13.06 -33.40 -4.87
CA LEU A 359 -11.65 -33.65 -4.61
C LEU A 359 -10.96 -32.35 -4.18
N THR A 360 -10.45 -32.31 -2.95
CA THR A 360 -9.43 -31.33 -2.58
C THR A 360 -8.05 -31.96 -2.79
N LEU A 361 -7.31 -31.48 -3.79
CA LEU A 361 -5.92 -31.81 -4.03
C LEU A 361 -5.05 -30.67 -3.50
N ALA A 362 -4.73 -30.76 -2.20
CA ALA A 362 -3.95 -29.77 -1.47
C ALA A 362 -2.47 -30.14 -1.51
N HIS A 363 -1.76 -29.71 -2.53
CA HIS A 363 -0.34 -29.99 -2.66
C HIS A 363 0.47 -29.51 -1.46
N TYR A 364 1.50 -30.30 -1.09
CA TYR A 364 2.59 -29.81 -0.23
C TYR A 364 3.49 -28.83 -1.00
N ALA A 365 3.55 -28.97 -2.32
CA ALA A 365 4.22 -28.02 -3.18
C ALA A 365 3.53 -26.64 -3.05
N VAL A 366 4.30 -25.55 -2.91
CA VAL A 366 5.75 -25.41 -3.09
C VAL A 366 6.50 -25.10 -1.79
N HIS A 367 6.01 -25.61 -0.66
CA HIS A 367 6.60 -25.41 0.66
C HIS A 367 7.97 -26.08 0.81
N THR A 368 8.81 -25.58 1.72
CA THR A 368 10.10 -26.21 2.06
C THR A 368 9.93 -27.64 2.65
N PRO A 369 10.92 -28.54 2.58
CA PRO A 369 12.29 -28.36 2.08
C PRO A 369 12.31 -28.05 0.58
N ALA A 370 13.16 -27.13 0.15
CA ALA A 370 13.28 -26.80 -1.27
C ALA A 370 14.06 -27.91 -1.99
N GLU A 371 13.34 -28.77 -2.70
CA GLU A 371 13.87 -29.92 -3.45
C GLU A 371 13.08 -30.05 -4.75
N CYS A 372 13.73 -30.37 -5.87
CA CYS A 372 13.04 -30.57 -7.15
C CYS A 372 13.63 -31.74 -7.93
N LYS A 373 12.91 -32.20 -8.97
CA LYS A 373 13.40 -33.23 -9.91
C LYS A 373 14.59 -32.71 -10.72
N ASP A 374 15.50 -33.61 -11.10
CA ASP A 374 16.51 -33.35 -12.13
C ASP A 374 15.88 -33.49 -13.54
N ASN A 375 16.62 -33.15 -14.59
CA ASN A 375 16.12 -33.28 -15.97
C ASN A 375 15.75 -34.73 -16.32
N ALA A 376 16.48 -35.72 -15.79
CA ALA A 376 16.27 -37.14 -16.11
C ALA A 376 14.97 -37.71 -15.52
N ASN A 377 14.52 -37.16 -14.39
CA ASN A 377 13.30 -37.56 -13.70
C ASN A 377 12.13 -36.58 -13.94
N SER A 378 12.36 -35.43 -14.59
CA SER A 378 11.29 -34.56 -15.08
C SER A 378 10.63 -35.13 -16.35
N THR A 379 9.31 -34.94 -16.49
CA THR A 379 8.51 -35.51 -17.60
C THR A 379 8.82 -34.90 -18.96
N ASP A 380 9.21 -33.63 -19.01
CA ASP A 380 9.52 -32.87 -20.22
C ASP A 380 11.00 -32.48 -20.35
N GLY A 381 11.86 -33.00 -19.46
CA GLY A 381 13.29 -32.68 -19.43
C GLY A 381 13.62 -31.34 -18.75
N LYS A 382 12.65 -30.67 -18.10
CA LYS A 382 12.82 -29.40 -17.38
C LYS A 382 12.87 -29.58 -15.86
N GLY A 383 13.97 -30.14 -15.36
CA GLY A 383 14.29 -30.20 -13.94
C GLY A 383 15.29 -29.12 -13.51
N HIS A 384 16.00 -29.36 -12.41
CA HIS A 384 16.97 -28.41 -11.85
C HIS A 384 17.98 -27.90 -12.89
N GLU A 385 18.61 -28.79 -13.66
CA GLU A 385 19.67 -28.40 -14.60
C GLU A 385 19.15 -27.49 -15.72
N TYR A 386 17.89 -27.67 -16.13
CA TYR A 386 17.24 -26.78 -17.09
C TYR A 386 17.07 -25.37 -16.51
N PHE A 387 16.51 -25.24 -15.30
CA PHE A 387 16.28 -23.94 -14.68
C PHE A 387 17.57 -23.26 -14.25
N GLN A 388 18.60 -24.03 -13.89
CA GLN A 388 19.94 -23.52 -13.63
C GLN A 388 20.55 -22.92 -14.91
N ALA A 389 20.50 -23.66 -16.03
CA ALA A 389 20.94 -23.15 -17.33
C ALA A 389 20.13 -21.93 -17.78
N LYS A 390 18.82 -21.91 -17.49
CA LYS A 390 17.95 -20.76 -17.78
C LYS A 390 18.34 -19.53 -16.95
N LYS A 391 18.56 -19.69 -15.64
CA LYS A 391 19.10 -18.63 -14.76
C LYS A 391 20.39 -18.05 -15.33
N GLU A 392 21.33 -18.92 -15.70
CA GLU A 392 22.61 -18.53 -16.30
C GLU A 392 22.41 -17.76 -17.62
N SER A 393 21.49 -18.20 -18.48
CA SER A 393 21.18 -17.52 -19.74
C SER A 393 20.52 -16.15 -19.56
N MET A 394 19.79 -15.96 -18.46
CA MET A 394 19.06 -14.74 -18.11
C MET A 394 19.85 -13.84 -17.15
N ALA A 395 21.12 -14.16 -16.88
CA ALA A 395 21.92 -13.43 -15.89
C ALA A 395 21.99 -11.92 -16.17
N ALA A 396 22.04 -11.51 -17.45
CA ALA A 396 22.01 -10.10 -17.85
C ALA A 396 20.66 -9.43 -17.56
N GLU A 397 19.54 -10.15 -17.73
CA GLU A 397 18.21 -9.65 -17.42
C GLU A 397 18.03 -9.46 -15.91
N PHE A 398 18.45 -10.44 -15.10
CA PHE A 398 18.42 -10.33 -13.63
C PHE A 398 19.35 -9.22 -13.12
N ALA A 399 20.52 -9.04 -13.73
CA ALA A 399 21.39 -7.91 -13.42
C ALA A 399 20.74 -6.55 -13.74
N ALA A 400 19.85 -6.50 -14.74
CA ALA A 400 19.08 -5.33 -15.16
C ALA A 400 17.67 -5.26 -14.53
N HIS A 401 17.40 -6.05 -13.47
CA HIS A 401 16.10 -6.08 -12.82
C HIS A 401 15.68 -4.67 -12.33
N PRO A 402 14.38 -4.28 -12.41
CA PRO A 402 13.92 -2.92 -12.06
C PRO A 402 14.22 -2.48 -10.61
N ALA A 403 14.37 -3.44 -9.70
CA ALA A 403 14.76 -3.20 -8.30
C ALA A 403 16.29 -3.03 -8.08
N GLY A 404 17.07 -3.06 -9.15
CA GLY A 404 18.54 -3.05 -9.13
C GLY A 404 19.18 -4.44 -9.14
N SER A 405 20.51 -4.48 -9.13
CA SER A 405 21.30 -5.71 -9.24
C SER A 405 21.40 -6.52 -7.92
N SER A 406 20.73 -6.10 -6.86
CA SER A 406 20.70 -6.82 -5.59
C SER A 406 19.51 -7.79 -5.59
N ALA A 407 19.79 -9.08 -5.46
CA ALA A 407 18.74 -10.11 -5.34
C ALA A 407 17.93 -10.02 -4.03
N LEU A 408 18.40 -9.22 -3.05
CA LEU A 408 17.68 -8.92 -1.81
C LEU A 408 17.57 -7.42 -1.58
N ILE A 409 16.43 -7.01 -1.02
CA ILE A 409 16.26 -5.69 -0.41
C ILE A 409 16.01 -5.86 1.09
N THR A 410 16.35 -4.84 1.87
CA THR A 410 15.94 -4.77 3.28
C THR A 410 14.65 -3.97 3.33
N ASP A 411 13.62 -4.53 3.95
CA ASP A 411 12.38 -3.83 4.20
C ASP A 411 11.92 -4.15 5.62
N TYR A 412 11.57 -3.12 6.38
CA TYR A 412 11.27 -3.22 7.80
C TYR A 412 12.42 -3.89 8.58
N SER A 413 12.16 -5.06 9.16
CA SER A 413 13.11 -5.87 9.91
C SER A 413 13.51 -7.15 9.18
N THR A 414 13.29 -7.22 7.87
CA THR A 414 13.49 -8.44 7.09
C THR A 414 14.35 -8.26 5.84
N LYS A 415 15.05 -9.35 5.53
CA LYS A 415 15.46 -9.80 4.20
C LYS A 415 14.25 -9.94 3.27
N THR A 416 14.24 -9.39 2.07
CA THR A 416 13.24 -9.76 1.05
C THR A 416 13.92 -10.08 -0.28
N ARG A 417 13.66 -11.28 -0.84
CA ARG A 417 14.11 -11.63 -2.19
C ARG A 417 13.29 -10.88 -3.22
N VAL A 418 13.98 -10.28 -4.20
CA VAL A 418 13.34 -9.52 -5.28
C VAL A 418 13.33 -10.26 -6.61
N TRP A 419 14.25 -11.19 -6.84
CA TRP A 419 14.31 -11.98 -8.08
C TRP A 419 13.60 -13.34 -7.95
N GLN A 420 12.85 -13.71 -8.98
CA GLN A 420 12.37 -15.09 -9.17
C GLN A 420 13.42 -15.89 -9.97
N ASP A 421 14.57 -16.15 -9.34
CA ASP A 421 15.75 -16.76 -9.96
C ASP A 421 16.19 -18.08 -9.27
N ASN A 422 15.41 -18.61 -8.33
CA ASN A 422 15.72 -19.86 -7.64
C ASN A 422 15.40 -21.10 -8.53
N PRO A 423 16.40 -21.85 -9.03
CA PRO A 423 16.15 -22.96 -9.95
C PRO A 423 15.43 -24.15 -9.32
N VAL A 424 15.63 -24.35 -8.01
CA VAL A 424 14.95 -25.43 -7.27
C VAL A 424 13.47 -25.10 -7.11
N TYR A 425 13.14 -23.89 -6.67
CA TYR A 425 11.75 -23.45 -6.59
C TYR A 425 11.06 -23.43 -7.96
N ALA A 426 11.77 -23.02 -9.02
CA ALA A 426 11.28 -23.09 -10.39
C ALA A 426 10.93 -24.54 -10.80
N GLY A 427 11.79 -25.51 -10.46
CA GLY A 427 11.51 -26.94 -10.68
C GLY A 427 10.34 -27.48 -9.85
N MET A 428 10.15 -26.96 -8.63
CA MET A 428 8.98 -27.29 -7.79
C MET A 428 7.68 -26.73 -8.39
N MET A 429 7.69 -25.47 -8.80
CA MET A 429 6.58 -24.82 -9.50
C MET A 429 6.24 -25.54 -10.80
N LYS A 430 7.26 -25.95 -11.55
CA LYS A 430 7.06 -26.76 -12.76
C LYS A 430 6.40 -28.10 -12.47
N SER A 431 6.76 -28.76 -11.37
CA SER A 431 6.12 -30.01 -10.94
C SER A 431 4.67 -29.81 -10.51
N TYR A 432 4.33 -28.66 -9.90
CA TYR A 432 2.95 -28.28 -9.59
C TYR A 432 2.13 -28.01 -10.86
N ASP A 433 2.71 -27.31 -11.83
CA ASP A 433 2.10 -27.09 -13.15
C ASP A 433 1.90 -28.40 -13.92
N ASP A 434 2.87 -29.32 -13.87
CA ASP A 434 2.76 -30.65 -14.48
C ASP A 434 1.66 -31.51 -13.85
N SER A 435 1.51 -31.45 -12.53
CA SER A 435 0.38 -32.09 -11.83
C SER A 435 -0.96 -31.56 -12.35
N PHE A 436 -1.08 -30.23 -12.49
CA PHE A 436 -2.28 -29.60 -13.04
C PHE A 436 -2.52 -30.02 -14.49
N ASN A 437 -1.48 -30.04 -15.32
CA ASN A 437 -1.54 -30.46 -16.71
C ASN A 437 -2.01 -31.92 -16.86
N GLU A 438 -1.46 -32.83 -16.06
CA GLU A 438 -1.81 -34.25 -16.09
C GLU A 438 -3.27 -34.44 -15.68
N LEU A 439 -3.71 -33.78 -14.61
CA LEU A 439 -5.10 -33.81 -14.15
C LEU A 439 -6.06 -33.28 -15.22
N VAL A 440 -5.81 -32.08 -15.76
CA VAL A 440 -6.68 -31.46 -16.79
C VAL A 440 -6.67 -32.27 -18.09
N THR A 441 -5.53 -32.82 -18.49
CA THR A 441 -5.42 -33.70 -19.66
C THR A 441 -6.29 -34.94 -19.47
N TYR A 442 -6.21 -35.57 -18.30
CA TYR A 442 -7.06 -36.71 -17.98
C TYR A 442 -8.55 -36.34 -18.02
N LEU A 443 -8.96 -35.22 -17.40
CA LEU A 443 -10.36 -34.77 -17.41
C LEU A 443 -10.88 -34.50 -18.84
N LYS A 444 -10.05 -33.98 -19.74
CA LYS A 444 -10.40 -33.72 -21.15
C LYS A 444 -10.50 -35.02 -21.96
N ALA A 445 -9.79 -36.07 -21.57
CA ALA A 445 -9.80 -37.35 -22.27
C ALA A 445 -10.96 -38.27 -21.81
N THR A 446 -11.34 -38.19 -20.54
CA THR A 446 -12.25 -39.13 -19.88
C THR A 446 -13.72 -38.72 -20.01
N ASP A 447 -14.58 -39.67 -20.40
CA ASP A 447 -16.04 -39.46 -20.47
C ASP A 447 -16.66 -39.44 -19.06
N ASP A 448 -17.66 -38.57 -18.83
CA ASP A 448 -18.46 -38.65 -17.61
C ASP A 448 -19.62 -39.64 -17.79
N PRO A 449 -19.66 -40.77 -17.04
CA PRO A 449 -20.73 -41.74 -17.16
C PRO A 449 -22.10 -41.21 -16.70
N ARG A 450 -22.14 -40.13 -15.91
CA ARG A 450 -23.38 -39.47 -15.46
C ARG A 450 -24.02 -38.67 -16.59
N VAL A 451 -23.23 -38.18 -17.53
CA VAL A 451 -23.67 -37.30 -18.63
C VAL A 451 -23.14 -37.84 -19.96
N PRO A 452 -23.81 -38.86 -20.54
CA PRO A 452 -23.34 -39.49 -21.79
C PRO A 452 -23.13 -38.48 -22.91
N GLY A 453 -21.90 -38.44 -23.45
CA GLY A 453 -21.49 -37.53 -24.52
C GLY A 453 -20.68 -36.33 -24.08
N SER A 454 -20.52 -36.10 -22.77
CA SER A 454 -19.68 -35.06 -22.18
C SER A 454 -18.39 -35.64 -21.61
N LYS A 455 -17.31 -34.84 -21.64
CA LYS A 455 -16.07 -35.17 -20.92
C LYS A 455 -16.18 -34.74 -19.45
N LEU A 456 -15.34 -35.32 -18.59
CA LEU A 456 -15.25 -34.89 -17.20
C LEU A 456 -14.88 -33.40 -17.11
N PHE A 457 -14.05 -32.89 -18.02
CA PHE A 457 -13.73 -31.46 -18.07
C PHE A 457 -14.98 -30.58 -18.22
N ASP A 458 -15.95 -30.98 -19.05
CA ASP A 458 -17.18 -30.21 -19.31
C ASP A 458 -18.20 -30.30 -18.14
N THR A 459 -17.92 -31.12 -17.14
CA THR A 459 -18.84 -31.47 -16.04
C THR A 459 -18.17 -31.37 -14.66
N THR A 460 -17.02 -30.70 -14.60
CA THR A 460 -16.21 -30.52 -13.39
C THR A 460 -15.85 -29.05 -13.21
N ILE A 461 -16.20 -28.51 -12.05
CA ILE A 461 -15.77 -27.19 -11.59
C ILE A 461 -14.34 -27.34 -11.06
N ILE A 462 -13.44 -26.41 -11.42
CA ILE A 462 -12.07 -26.37 -10.94
C ILE A 462 -11.81 -25.02 -10.29
N VAL A 463 -11.43 -25.02 -9.03
CA VAL A 463 -10.93 -23.83 -8.31
C VAL A 463 -9.45 -24.03 -8.03
N VAL A 464 -8.62 -23.05 -8.40
CA VAL A 464 -7.17 -23.06 -8.14
C VAL A 464 -6.83 -21.93 -7.18
N SER A 465 -6.10 -22.22 -6.11
CA SER A 465 -5.59 -21.18 -5.21
C SER A 465 -4.33 -21.59 -4.44
N ALA A 466 -3.87 -20.73 -3.53
CA ALA A 466 -2.81 -20.98 -2.56
C ALA A 466 -3.34 -20.71 -1.15
N ASP A 467 -2.73 -21.27 -0.10
CA ASP A 467 -3.15 -20.97 1.27
C ASP A 467 -2.66 -19.59 1.76
N HIS A 468 -1.55 -19.07 1.27
CA HIS A 468 -1.12 -17.69 1.49
C HIS A 468 0.03 -17.31 0.55
N GLY A 469 0.48 -16.05 0.61
CA GLY A 469 1.54 -15.54 -0.24
C GLY A 469 2.90 -16.24 -0.07
N GLY A 470 3.75 -16.03 -1.08
CA GLY A 470 5.02 -16.73 -1.25
C GLY A 470 6.00 -16.48 -0.12
N LYS A 471 6.82 -17.48 0.21
CA LYS A 471 7.90 -17.28 1.18
C LYS A 471 9.06 -16.51 0.53
N SER A 472 9.09 -15.21 0.74
CA SER A 472 10.08 -14.29 0.18
C SER A 472 10.92 -13.56 1.23
N THR A 473 10.68 -13.81 2.53
CA THR A 473 11.25 -13.02 3.64
C THR A 473 11.80 -13.86 4.81
N THR A 474 12.77 -13.28 5.54
CA THR A 474 13.50 -13.81 6.72
C THR A 474 14.00 -12.60 7.55
N PRO A 475 14.27 -12.74 8.86
CA PRO A 475 14.80 -11.67 9.73
C PRO A 475 16.14 -11.07 9.29
N ILE A 476 16.45 -9.86 9.77
CA ILE A 476 17.51 -8.98 9.26
C ILE A 476 18.97 -9.47 9.40
N ASP A 477 19.27 -10.51 10.15
CA ASP A 477 20.65 -10.97 10.32
C ASP A 477 20.77 -12.48 10.63
N ASP A 478 20.87 -13.32 9.60
CA ASP A 478 21.45 -14.67 9.72
C ASP A 478 22.93 -14.70 9.28
N GLY A 479 23.51 -13.56 8.90
CA GLY A 479 24.87 -13.43 8.39
C GLY A 479 25.13 -14.09 7.03
N LYS A 480 24.11 -14.50 6.27
CA LYS A 480 24.27 -15.25 5.01
C LYS A 480 24.00 -14.40 3.77
N SER A 481 24.84 -14.53 2.74
CA SER A 481 24.57 -13.99 1.40
C SER A 481 23.60 -14.90 0.63
N VAL A 482 22.96 -14.36 -0.42
CA VAL A 482 22.14 -15.12 -1.40
C VAL A 482 22.91 -16.28 -2.02
N GLU A 483 24.23 -16.15 -2.08
CA GLU A 483 25.16 -17.08 -2.72
C GLU A 483 26.34 -17.29 -1.74
N ALA A 484 26.10 -17.91 -0.57
CA ALA A 484 27.16 -18.10 0.42
C ALA A 484 28.23 -19.07 -0.10
N ALA A 485 29.47 -18.59 -0.23
CA ALA A 485 30.61 -19.33 -0.79
C ALA A 485 31.15 -20.46 0.12
N ASP A 486 30.57 -20.67 1.31
CA ASP A 486 31.05 -21.63 2.32
C ASP A 486 30.53 -23.06 2.11
N GLY A 487 29.78 -23.30 1.03
CA GLY A 487 29.21 -24.62 0.71
C GLY A 487 27.97 -24.98 1.52
N SER A 488 27.41 -24.04 2.30
CA SER A 488 26.17 -24.18 3.06
C SER A 488 25.01 -23.38 2.44
N ASP A 489 24.99 -23.24 1.11
CA ASP A 489 23.99 -22.45 0.39
C ASP A 489 22.55 -22.86 0.80
N THR A 490 21.93 -22.05 1.66
CA THR A 490 20.56 -22.24 2.14
C THR A 490 19.54 -21.49 1.29
N VAL A 491 19.98 -20.81 0.23
CA VAL A 491 19.18 -19.92 -0.62
C VAL A 491 18.96 -20.55 -2.00
N ASN A 492 19.99 -21.16 -2.57
CA ASN A 492 19.91 -22.05 -3.73
C ASN A 492 20.51 -23.42 -3.34
N PRO A 493 19.86 -24.19 -2.45
CA PRO A 493 20.41 -25.46 -2.00
C PRO A 493 20.76 -26.34 -3.22
N PRO A 494 21.97 -26.91 -3.28
CA PRO A 494 22.40 -27.70 -4.43
C PRO A 494 21.38 -28.81 -4.69
N ALA A 495 21.01 -29.01 -5.95
CA ALA A 495 20.20 -30.16 -6.32
C ALA A 495 20.91 -31.43 -5.89
N VAL A 496 20.30 -32.16 -4.98
CA VAL A 496 20.71 -33.51 -4.73
C VAL A 496 19.82 -34.35 -5.64
N TYR A 497 20.38 -35.08 -6.58
CA TYR A 497 19.88 -36.38 -7.02
C TYR A 497 21.13 -37.11 -7.46
N VAL A 498 21.64 -37.95 -6.56
CA VAL A 498 22.76 -38.85 -6.89
C VAL A 498 22.21 -40.28 -6.84
N PRO A 499 21.94 -40.91 -8.00
CA PRO A 499 21.15 -42.14 -8.10
C PRO A 499 21.76 -43.42 -7.49
N ALA A 500 22.84 -43.37 -6.70
CA ALA A 500 23.64 -44.56 -6.40
C ALA A 500 23.49 -45.17 -5.00
N ASP A 501 23.09 -44.44 -3.95
CA ASP A 501 23.30 -44.94 -2.57
C ASP A 501 22.25 -44.57 -1.50
N ASN A 502 21.09 -44.02 -1.85
CA ASN A 502 20.03 -43.69 -0.87
C ASN A 502 20.52 -42.73 0.27
N ALA A 503 21.65 -42.04 0.09
CA ALA A 503 22.26 -41.16 1.09
C ALA A 503 21.71 -39.72 1.03
N TYR A 504 20.40 -39.59 0.78
CA TYR A 504 19.75 -38.33 0.43
C TYR A 504 19.04 -37.74 1.65
N LYS A 505 19.78 -36.95 2.41
CA LYS A 505 19.21 -35.81 3.12
C LYS A 505 20.07 -34.64 2.73
N SER A 506 19.48 -33.50 2.38
CA SER A 506 20.22 -32.26 2.57
C SER A 506 20.74 -32.31 4.01
N GLY A 507 22.05 -32.09 4.21
CA GLY A 507 22.63 -32.03 5.56
C GLY A 507 21.99 -30.94 6.42
N ASN A 508 21.22 -30.08 5.78
CA ASN A 508 20.33 -29.09 6.33
C ASN A 508 18.93 -29.74 6.41
N GLY A 509 18.34 -29.96 7.60
CA GLY A 509 17.01 -30.59 7.73
C GLY A 509 15.86 -29.79 7.07
N ASN A 510 14.66 -29.76 7.65
CA ASN A 510 13.67 -28.71 7.32
C ASN A 510 14.16 -27.32 7.82
N THR A 511 15.41 -26.98 7.52
CA THR A 511 15.96 -25.65 7.63
C THR A 511 15.15 -24.82 6.65
N TYR A 512 14.38 -23.89 7.19
CA TYR A 512 13.79 -22.80 6.44
C TYR A 512 14.84 -22.29 5.44
N SER A 513 14.73 -22.61 4.14
CA SER A 513 15.44 -21.82 3.13
C SER A 513 14.91 -20.40 3.27
N SER A 514 15.82 -19.43 3.44
CA SER A 514 15.44 -18.12 3.95
C SER A 514 14.46 -17.40 3.01
N TYR A 515 14.56 -17.63 1.69
CA TYR A 515 13.74 -16.94 0.66
C TYR A 515 13.65 -17.75 -0.68
N PRO A 516 12.77 -18.76 -0.80
CA PRO A 516 12.67 -19.56 -2.03
C PRO A 516 12.09 -18.81 -3.25
N THR A 517 11.22 -17.80 -3.05
CA THR A 517 10.60 -17.02 -4.13
C THR A 517 10.69 -15.51 -3.86
N SER A 518 10.17 -14.71 -4.80
CA SER A 518 9.97 -13.26 -4.69
C SER A 518 8.51 -12.90 -4.97
N ASN A 519 7.91 -12.10 -4.07
CA ASN A 519 6.63 -11.43 -4.33
C ASN A 519 6.83 -10.00 -4.84
N TYR A 520 8.06 -9.48 -4.84
CA TYR A 520 8.38 -8.09 -5.18
C TYR A 520 7.85 -7.72 -6.57
N PRO A 521 7.12 -6.60 -6.76
CA PRO A 521 7.06 -5.46 -5.84
C PRO A 521 5.95 -5.50 -4.80
N TYR A 522 5.13 -6.57 -4.73
CA TYR A 522 4.27 -6.74 -3.56
C TYR A 522 5.15 -6.86 -2.33
N ARG A 523 4.83 -6.05 -1.33
CA ARG A 523 5.67 -5.89 -0.15
C ARG A 523 5.64 -7.17 0.69
N GLN A 524 6.82 -7.63 1.09
CA GLN A 524 7.01 -8.82 1.94
C GLN A 524 6.45 -10.15 1.38
N GLY A 525 5.94 -11.03 2.24
CA GLY A 525 5.59 -12.42 1.91
C GLY A 525 4.94 -13.17 3.06
N LYS A 526 5.01 -14.51 3.03
CA LYS A 526 4.60 -15.40 4.13
C LYS A 526 4.96 -14.79 5.49
N THR A 527 4.02 -14.87 6.42
CA THR A 527 3.96 -14.25 7.75
C THR A 527 3.60 -12.77 7.81
N TRP A 528 3.62 -11.98 6.73
CA TRP A 528 3.30 -10.55 6.77
C TRP A 528 1.88 -10.23 6.26
N VAL A 529 1.24 -9.20 6.83
CA VAL A 529 -0.11 -8.76 6.39
C VAL A 529 -0.09 -7.79 5.19
N TYR A 530 1.09 -7.48 4.67
CA TYR A 530 1.25 -6.80 3.39
C TYR A 530 0.71 -7.66 2.23
N GLU A 531 0.50 -7.05 1.06
CA GLU A 531 -0.01 -7.70 -0.15
C GLU A 531 0.78 -8.97 -0.49
N GLY A 532 2.11 -8.97 -0.33
CA GLY A 532 2.94 -10.13 -0.64
C GLY A 532 2.64 -11.37 0.21
N GLY A 533 2.06 -11.19 1.41
CA GLY A 533 1.70 -12.29 2.31
C GLY A 533 0.22 -12.67 2.30
N LEU A 534 -0.69 -11.72 2.03
CA LEU A 534 -2.13 -11.97 2.02
C LEU A 534 -2.71 -12.28 0.65
N LYS A 535 -2.19 -11.66 -0.42
CA LYS A 535 -2.71 -11.83 -1.78
C LYS A 535 -2.34 -13.21 -2.32
N VAL A 536 -3.33 -13.92 -2.84
CA VAL A 536 -3.17 -15.27 -3.39
C VAL A 536 -3.65 -15.36 -4.83
N PRO A 537 -3.08 -16.24 -5.66
CA PRO A 537 -3.68 -16.55 -6.94
C PRO A 537 -5.05 -17.22 -6.71
N PHE A 538 -6.05 -16.87 -7.51
CA PHE A 538 -7.39 -17.43 -7.38
C PHE A 538 -8.09 -17.52 -8.73
N LEU A 539 -8.29 -18.74 -9.21
CA LEU A 539 -8.84 -19.04 -10.52
C LEU A 539 -10.11 -19.87 -10.38
N ILE A 540 -11.14 -19.54 -11.16
CA ILE A 540 -12.42 -20.24 -11.16
C ILE A 540 -12.72 -20.70 -12.59
N TYR A 541 -12.90 -22.00 -12.77
CA TYR A 541 -13.49 -22.59 -13.96
C TYR A 541 -14.79 -23.28 -13.57
N TYR A 542 -15.89 -22.75 -14.07
CA TYR A 542 -17.21 -23.34 -13.98
C TYR A 542 -17.76 -23.49 -15.41
N PRO A 543 -17.85 -24.73 -15.94
CA PRO A 543 -18.35 -24.98 -17.30
C PRO A 543 -19.71 -24.32 -17.56
N GLY A 544 -19.77 -23.46 -18.58
CA GLY A 544 -20.99 -22.74 -18.97
C GLY A 544 -21.37 -21.55 -18.09
N LEU A 545 -20.58 -21.22 -17.06
CA LEU A 545 -20.79 -20.05 -16.20
C LEU A 545 -19.64 -19.04 -16.30
N THR A 546 -18.38 -19.48 -16.18
CA THR A 546 -17.20 -18.61 -16.32
C THR A 546 -16.66 -18.63 -17.75
N ALA A 547 -15.98 -17.55 -18.15
CA ALA A 547 -15.31 -17.44 -19.45
C ALA A 547 -13.79 -17.33 -19.28
N GLY A 548 -13.03 -17.98 -20.17
CA GLY A 548 -11.57 -17.90 -20.18
C GLY A 548 -11.03 -16.51 -20.51
N GLY A 549 -9.88 -16.18 -19.93
CA GLY A 549 -9.19 -14.92 -20.15
C GLY A 549 -9.89 -13.72 -19.51
N THR A 550 -10.89 -13.96 -18.65
CA THR A 550 -11.59 -12.90 -17.92
C THR A 550 -10.94 -12.66 -16.57
N GLN A 551 -10.99 -11.41 -16.12
CA GLN A 551 -10.49 -10.98 -14.83
C GLN A 551 -11.57 -10.21 -14.08
N THR A 552 -11.53 -10.25 -12.75
CA THR A 552 -12.40 -9.49 -11.87
C THR A 552 -11.62 -8.89 -10.70
N ASP A 553 -12.02 -7.69 -10.30
CA ASP A 553 -11.55 -7.01 -9.10
C ASP A 553 -12.49 -7.20 -7.90
N ALA A 554 -13.46 -8.11 -8.00
CA ALA A 554 -14.32 -8.50 -6.89
C ALA A 554 -13.50 -9.03 -5.70
N PHE A 555 -13.96 -8.72 -4.50
CA PHE A 555 -13.37 -9.16 -3.25
C PHE A 555 -13.73 -10.64 -2.98
N VAL A 556 -12.71 -11.48 -2.82
CA VAL A 556 -12.88 -12.89 -2.41
C VAL A 556 -11.93 -13.23 -1.27
N HIS A 557 -12.47 -13.66 -0.14
CA HIS A 557 -11.70 -14.03 1.03
C HIS A 557 -11.65 -15.56 1.19
N HIS A 558 -10.59 -16.14 1.77
CA HIS A 558 -10.52 -17.61 1.97
C HIS A 558 -11.70 -18.24 2.72
N ALA A 559 -12.31 -17.50 3.64
CA ALA A 559 -13.52 -17.94 4.33
C ALA A 559 -14.68 -18.19 3.34
N ASP A 560 -14.72 -17.48 2.21
CA ASP A 560 -15.78 -17.53 1.19
C ASP A 560 -15.81 -18.86 0.42
N LEU A 561 -14.72 -19.64 0.46
CA LEU A 561 -14.64 -20.97 -0.13
C LEU A 561 -15.67 -21.93 0.46
N PHE A 562 -15.98 -21.81 1.77
CA PHE A 562 -17.00 -22.65 2.41
C PHE A 562 -18.36 -22.48 1.74
N ALA A 563 -18.93 -21.27 1.75
CA ALA A 563 -20.26 -21.02 1.22
C ALA A 563 -20.31 -21.29 -0.27
N SER A 564 -19.23 -20.98 -1.00
CA SER A 564 -19.16 -21.21 -2.44
C SER A 564 -19.14 -22.69 -2.79
N PHE A 565 -18.37 -23.53 -2.10
CA PHE A 565 -18.38 -24.98 -2.33
C PHE A 565 -19.72 -25.62 -1.95
N VAL A 566 -20.38 -25.13 -0.89
CA VAL A 566 -21.72 -25.57 -0.53
C VAL A 566 -22.74 -25.19 -1.61
N ASP A 567 -22.67 -23.98 -2.17
CA ASP A 567 -23.53 -23.55 -3.28
C ASP A 567 -23.26 -24.36 -4.55
N MET A 568 -21.98 -24.61 -4.90
CA MET A 568 -21.59 -25.46 -6.04
C MET A 568 -22.10 -26.91 -5.90
N ALA A 569 -22.16 -27.43 -4.67
CA ALA A 569 -22.67 -28.78 -4.38
C ALA A 569 -24.20 -28.85 -4.28
N GLY A 570 -24.88 -27.70 -4.13
CA GLY A 570 -26.30 -27.62 -3.79
C GLY A 570 -26.60 -28.13 -2.39
N GLY A 571 -25.67 -27.88 -1.46
CA GLY A 571 -25.80 -28.25 -0.04
C GLY A 571 -26.59 -27.23 0.78
N THR A 572 -26.74 -27.51 2.07
CA THR A 572 -27.35 -26.58 3.03
C THR A 572 -26.28 -25.71 3.68
N GLN A 573 -26.46 -24.40 3.64
CA GLN A 573 -25.54 -23.43 4.24
C GLN A 573 -25.61 -23.45 5.77
N LEU A 574 -24.54 -22.95 6.39
CA LEU A 574 -24.58 -22.58 7.81
C LEU A 574 -25.46 -21.34 8.01
N PRO A 575 -26.09 -21.17 9.20
CA PRO A 575 -26.78 -19.94 9.56
C PRO A 575 -25.84 -18.73 9.44
N ALA A 576 -26.36 -17.59 8.96
CA ALA A 576 -25.56 -16.39 8.67
C ALA A 576 -24.81 -15.86 9.89
N GLU A 577 -25.42 -15.96 11.08
CA GLU A 577 -24.83 -15.56 12.37
C GLU A 577 -23.63 -16.44 12.80
N SER A 578 -23.47 -17.61 12.18
CA SER A 578 -22.47 -18.61 12.54
C SER A 578 -21.27 -18.67 11.61
N THR A 579 -21.17 -17.77 10.63
CA THR A 579 -20.14 -17.80 9.58
C THR A 579 -19.70 -16.40 9.14
N ASP A 580 -18.49 -16.27 8.60
CA ASP A 580 -18.02 -15.05 7.90
C ASP A 580 -18.01 -15.22 6.38
N SER A 581 -18.40 -16.42 5.92
CA SER A 581 -18.32 -16.85 4.54
C SER A 581 -19.43 -16.21 3.70
N ILE A 582 -19.04 -15.51 2.63
CA ILE A 582 -19.94 -14.97 1.62
C ILE A 582 -19.65 -15.66 0.30
N SER A 583 -20.63 -16.34 -0.30
CA SER A 583 -20.42 -17.05 -1.56
C SER A 583 -19.97 -16.10 -2.68
N PHE A 584 -18.95 -16.49 -3.44
CA PHE A 584 -18.47 -15.74 -4.62
C PHE A 584 -19.19 -16.17 -5.91
N MET A 585 -20.24 -16.98 -5.83
CA MET A 585 -20.94 -17.48 -7.02
C MET A 585 -21.64 -16.38 -7.82
N LEU A 586 -22.03 -15.27 -7.20
CA LEU A 586 -22.46 -14.06 -7.89
C LEU A 586 -21.34 -13.53 -8.80
N THR A 587 -20.14 -13.37 -8.27
CA THR A 587 -18.95 -12.94 -9.04
C THR A 587 -18.60 -13.93 -10.15
N ALA A 588 -18.73 -15.24 -9.89
CA ALA A 588 -18.47 -16.25 -10.92
C ALA A 588 -19.46 -16.14 -12.10
N ALA A 589 -20.72 -15.77 -11.83
CA ALA A 589 -21.76 -15.58 -12.85
C ALA A 589 -21.72 -14.19 -13.52
N LYS A 590 -21.23 -13.18 -12.80
CA LYS A 590 -21.15 -11.78 -13.23
C LYS A 590 -19.86 -11.16 -12.67
N PRO A 591 -18.75 -11.23 -13.43
CA PRO A 591 -17.41 -10.84 -12.95
C PRO A 591 -17.32 -9.42 -12.40
N GLU A 592 -18.13 -8.47 -12.88
CA GLU A 592 -18.14 -7.09 -12.39
C GLU A 592 -18.85 -6.90 -11.03
N ALA A 593 -19.58 -7.92 -10.55
CA ALA A 593 -20.30 -7.86 -9.28
C ALA A 593 -19.47 -8.45 -8.12
N SER A 594 -19.55 -7.82 -6.96
CA SER A 594 -18.92 -8.31 -5.74
C SER A 594 -19.93 -8.41 -4.59
N ALA A 595 -20.03 -9.60 -4.00
CA ALA A 595 -20.89 -9.83 -2.84
C ALA A 595 -20.25 -9.32 -1.52
N ARG A 596 -18.94 -9.05 -1.54
CA ARG A 596 -18.12 -8.57 -0.43
C ARG A 596 -17.50 -7.22 -0.82
N ASP A 597 -17.33 -6.33 0.13
CA ASP A 597 -16.70 -5.02 -0.03
C ASP A 597 -15.58 -4.75 0.98
N GLU A 598 -15.44 -5.63 1.97
CA GLU A 598 -14.42 -5.54 3.01
C GLU A 598 -13.81 -6.88 3.43
N MET A 599 -12.61 -6.83 4.00
CA MET A 599 -11.88 -8.00 4.52
C MET A 599 -11.11 -7.64 5.79
N HIS A 600 -11.16 -8.55 6.77
CA HIS A 600 -10.47 -8.41 8.05
C HIS A 600 -9.45 -9.52 8.24
N HIS A 601 -8.26 -9.14 8.66
CA HIS A 601 -7.16 -10.05 8.93
C HIS A 601 -6.59 -9.72 10.31
N PHE A 602 -6.40 -10.75 11.12
CA PHE A 602 -5.78 -10.64 12.43
C PHE A 602 -4.78 -11.77 12.57
N PHE A 603 -3.54 -11.43 12.92
CA PHE A 603 -2.45 -12.39 12.94
C PHE A 603 -1.40 -12.05 14.00
N THR A 604 -0.99 -13.06 14.77
CA THR A 604 0.09 -12.93 15.74
C THR A 604 1.22 -13.90 15.43
N ASN A 605 2.43 -13.38 15.23
CA ASN A 605 3.63 -14.22 15.07
C ASN A 605 4.89 -13.51 15.60
N ALA A 606 4.78 -12.89 16.78
CA ALA A 606 5.91 -12.31 17.48
C ALA A 606 6.85 -13.43 17.97
N ASN A 607 7.80 -13.84 17.12
CA ASN A 607 8.84 -14.80 17.46
C ASN A 607 10.21 -14.26 17.08
N THR A 608 11.22 -14.58 17.90
CA THR A 608 12.63 -14.33 17.60
C THR A 608 12.96 -14.91 16.22
N GLY A 609 13.50 -14.08 15.32
CA GLY A 609 13.85 -14.52 13.97
C GLY A 609 12.71 -14.54 12.96
N THR A 610 11.60 -13.82 13.17
CA THR A 610 10.68 -13.44 12.06
C THR A 610 10.54 -11.93 11.91
N GLY A 611 10.98 -11.16 12.93
CA GLY A 611 10.91 -9.69 12.92
C GLY A 611 9.49 -9.12 13.04
N ASN A 612 8.47 -9.97 13.14
CA ASN A 612 7.11 -9.54 12.87
C ASN A 612 6.31 -9.29 14.17
N PRO A 613 5.75 -8.09 14.40
CA PRO A 613 4.84 -7.85 15.52
C PRO A 613 3.48 -8.57 15.35
N ALA A 614 2.60 -8.50 16.35
CA ALA A 614 1.18 -8.81 16.13
C ALA A 614 0.57 -7.77 15.18
N LEU A 615 -0.20 -8.23 14.21
CA LEU A 615 -0.66 -7.47 13.05
C LEU A 615 -2.18 -7.62 12.87
N ALA A 616 -2.83 -6.53 12.49
CA ALA A 616 -4.12 -6.57 11.80
C ALA A 616 -4.00 -5.92 10.42
N ALA A 617 -4.82 -6.37 9.49
CA ALA A 617 -5.06 -5.71 8.20
C ALA A 617 -6.56 -5.56 7.99
N TYR A 618 -6.99 -4.38 7.56
CA TYR A 618 -8.36 -4.10 7.16
C TYR A 618 -8.38 -3.55 5.74
N ARG A 619 -9.06 -4.23 4.84
CA ARG A 619 -9.24 -3.80 3.45
C ARG A 619 -10.70 -3.40 3.27
N LYS A 620 -10.95 -2.14 2.91
CA LYS A 620 -12.30 -1.61 2.65
C LYS A 620 -12.24 -0.72 1.40
N GLY A 621 -12.92 -1.14 0.33
CA GLY A 621 -12.83 -0.46 -0.96
C GLY A 621 -11.38 -0.26 -1.41
N ASP A 622 -10.99 0.99 -1.70
CA ASP A 622 -9.66 1.32 -2.24
C ASP A 622 -8.56 1.35 -1.18
N TYR A 623 -8.92 1.40 0.10
CA TYR A 623 -7.98 1.60 1.19
C TYR A 623 -7.67 0.32 1.95
N LYS A 624 -6.45 0.25 2.48
CA LYS A 624 -6.00 -0.82 3.37
C LYS A 624 -5.28 -0.22 4.55
N LEU A 625 -5.76 -0.52 5.75
CA LEU A 625 -5.12 -0.16 7.00
C LEU A 625 -4.35 -1.35 7.54
N LEU A 626 -3.12 -1.13 7.99
CA LEU A 626 -2.35 -2.08 8.78
C LEU A 626 -2.20 -1.57 10.21
N TYR A 627 -2.37 -2.44 11.19
CA TYR A 627 -2.15 -2.13 12.60
C TYR A 627 -1.12 -3.07 13.21
N PHE A 628 0.04 -2.52 13.57
CA PHE A 628 1.14 -3.21 14.22
C PHE A 628 0.94 -3.10 15.74
N MET A 629 0.15 -4.01 16.30
CA MET A 629 -0.36 -3.97 17.68
C MET A 629 0.74 -3.84 18.73
N VAL A 630 1.83 -4.60 18.58
CA VAL A 630 2.96 -4.57 19.54
C VAL A 630 3.70 -3.23 19.46
N GLN A 631 3.83 -2.67 18.26
CA GLN A 631 4.56 -1.42 18.00
C GLN A 631 3.70 -0.18 18.20
N ARG A 632 2.38 -0.36 18.27
CA ARG A 632 1.40 0.72 18.31
C ARG A 632 1.58 1.65 17.12
N LYS A 633 1.71 1.06 15.93
CA LYS A 633 1.86 1.78 14.67
C LYS A 633 0.69 1.45 13.75
N VAL A 634 0.18 2.45 13.04
CA VAL A 634 -0.69 2.26 11.89
C VAL A 634 0.05 2.60 10.61
N GLU A 635 -0.32 1.93 9.53
CA GLU A 635 0.02 2.34 8.16
C GLU A 635 -1.28 2.35 7.35
N LEU A 636 -1.45 3.31 6.44
CA LEU A 636 -2.63 3.43 5.59
C LEU A 636 -2.20 3.51 4.13
N TYR A 637 -2.78 2.68 3.27
CA TYR A 637 -2.45 2.65 1.84
C TYR A 637 -3.70 2.75 0.98
N ASN A 638 -3.64 3.50 -0.11
CA ASN A 638 -4.60 3.37 -1.21
C ASN A 638 -4.05 2.32 -2.20
N ILE A 639 -4.53 1.08 -2.12
CA ILE A 639 -4.00 -0.05 -2.89
C ILE A 639 -4.36 0.04 -4.38
N VAL A 640 -5.37 0.84 -4.77
CA VAL A 640 -5.68 1.05 -6.19
C VAL A 640 -4.58 1.88 -6.84
N SER A 641 -4.12 2.95 -6.18
CA SER A 641 -3.01 3.79 -6.68
C SER A 641 -1.61 3.30 -6.28
N ASP A 642 -1.51 2.52 -5.21
CA ASP A 642 -0.28 2.02 -4.61
C ASP A 642 -0.44 0.55 -4.19
N VAL A 643 -0.60 -0.31 -5.19
CA VAL A 643 -0.78 -1.76 -5.01
C VAL A 643 0.42 -2.45 -4.35
N TYR A 644 1.53 -1.73 -4.16
CA TYR A 644 2.78 -2.22 -3.60
C TYR A 644 3.08 -1.68 -2.19
N GLU A 645 2.15 -0.92 -1.60
CA GLU A 645 2.22 -0.43 -0.21
C GLU A 645 3.50 0.35 0.11
N ARG A 646 3.87 1.29 -0.78
CA ARG A 646 5.07 2.12 -0.68
C ARG A 646 4.84 3.46 -0.02
N ASN A 647 3.63 4.02 -0.12
CA ASN A 647 3.30 5.36 0.34
C ASN A 647 2.30 5.31 1.50
N ASP A 648 2.82 5.35 2.73
CA ASP A 648 2.00 5.38 3.94
C ASP A 648 1.29 6.74 4.11
N LEU A 649 -0.03 6.73 3.98
CA LEU A 649 -0.93 7.86 4.09
C LEU A 649 -1.35 8.15 5.53
N SER A 650 -0.95 7.35 6.53
CA SER A 650 -1.46 7.50 7.90
C SER A 650 -1.15 8.88 8.51
N ALA A 651 -0.04 9.52 8.10
CA ALA A 651 0.33 10.86 8.52
C ALA A 651 -0.45 11.97 7.78
N SER A 652 -0.82 11.75 6.52
CA SER A 652 -1.55 12.73 5.68
C SER A 652 -3.06 12.58 5.74
N ARG A 653 -3.56 11.40 6.15
CA ARG A 653 -4.98 11.05 6.37
C ARG A 653 -5.19 10.38 7.73
N PRO A 654 -4.86 11.08 8.85
CA PRO A 654 -5.02 10.53 10.19
C PRO A 654 -6.49 10.32 10.58
N ASP A 655 -7.41 11.06 9.95
CA ASP A 655 -8.86 10.91 10.02
C ASP A 655 -9.31 9.51 9.57
N LEU A 656 -8.96 9.14 8.33
CA LEU A 656 -9.34 7.87 7.73
C LEU A 656 -8.64 6.69 8.40
N ALA A 657 -7.37 6.86 8.78
CA ALA A 657 -6.64 5.85 9.53
C ALA A 657 -7.30 5.56 10.90
N ALA A 658 -7.81 6.60 11.58
CA ALA A 658 -8.52 6.45 12.85
C ALA A 658 -9.88 5.78 12.68
N GLU A 659 -10.65 6.16 11.66
CA GLU A 659 -11.95 5.55 11.33
C GLU A 659 -11.79 4.05 11.04
N MET A 660 -10.92 3.70 10.08
CA MET A 660 -10.68 2.31 9.70
C MET A 660 -10.15 1.48 10.88
N LEU A 661 -9.34 2.07 11.76
CA LEU A 661 -8.84 1.37 12.96
C LEU A 661 -9.95 1.11 13.96
N HIS A 662 -10.84 2.08 14.14
CA HIS A 662 -12.01 1.92 14.99
C HIS A 662 -12.89 0.78 14.46
N GLU A 663 -13.21 0.76 13.16
CA GLU A 663 -14.05 -0.26 12.54
C GLU A 663 -13.50 -1.68 12.72
N ILE A 664 -12.22 -1.92 12.36
CA ILE A 664 -11.62 -3.25 12.51
C ILE A 664 -11.58 -3.69 13.99
N TYR A 665 -11.36 -2.76 14.92
CA TYR A 665 -11.33 -3.07 16.35
C TYR A 665 -12.74 -3.39 16.89
N GLN A 666 -13.77 -2.64 16.49
CA GLN A 666 -15.15 -2.95 16.87
C GLN A 666 -15.60 -4.31 16.30
N GLN A 667 -15.22 -4.62 15.06
CA GLN A 667 -15.53 -5.91 14.44
C GLN A 667 -14.89 -7.08 15.19
N ALA A 668 -13.65 -6.91 15.67
CA ALA A 668 -13.01 -7.87 16.55
C ALA A 668 -13.78 -8.07 17.86
N LEU A 669 -14.08 -6.97 18.57
CA LEU A 669 -14.75 -7.02 19.88
C LEU A 669 -16.18 -7.58 19.80
N SER A 670 -16.93 -7.31 18.73
CA SER A 670 -18.31 -7.75 18.56
C SER A 670 -18.46 -9.27 18.53
N THR A 671 -17.40 -9.99 18.11
CA THR A 671 -17.37 -11.46 18.12
C THR A 671 -17.02 -12.06 19.49
N GLY A 672 -16.81 -11.22 20.50
CA GLY A 672 -16.35 -11.65 21.83
C GLY A 672 -14.86 -11.97 21.89
N MET A 673 -14.07 -11.59 20.87
CA MET A 673 -12.62 -11.67 20.94
C MET A 673 -12.10 -10.78 22.06
N LYS A 674 -11.22 -11.34 22.91
CA LYS A 674 -10.54 -10.58 23.95
C LYS A 674 -9.21 -10.08 23.41
N MET A 675 -9.12 -8.78 23.19
CA MET A 675 -7.86 -8.11 22.82
C MET A 675 -7.22 -7.49 24.06
N PRO A 676 -5.87 -7.53 24.20
CA PRO A 676 -5.17 -6.66 25.13
C PRO A 676 -5.60 -5.23 24.89
N ALA A 677 -5.76 -4.46 25.96
CA ALA A 677 -5.97 -3.03 25.85
C ALA A 677 -4.84 -2.45 24.97
N PRO A 678 -5.16 -1.71 23.89
CA PRO A 678 -4.21 -0.80 23.28
C PRO A 678 -3.48 -0.04 24.38
N GLY A 679 -2.15 -0.02 24.31
CA GLY A 679 -1.36 0.55 25.39
C GLY A 679 -0.90 -0.38 26.51
N SER A 680 -1.32 -1.64 26.52
CA SER A 680 -0.90 -2.54 27.58
C SER A 680 0.63 -2.76 27.60
N ASN A 681 1.24 -2.59 28.77
CA ASN A 681 2.68 -2.84 29.01
C ASN A 681 2.99 -4.35 29.11
N THR A 682 1.97 -5.17 28.98
CA THR A 682 2.02 -6.62 29.18
C THR A 682 2.57 -7.37 27.96
N TRP A 683 2.80 -6.68 26.83
CA TRP A 683 3.56 -7.19 25.67
C TRP A 683 5.08 -7.18 25.90
N THR A 684 5.53 -7.25 27.16
CA THR A 684 6.95 -7.00 27.50
C THR A 684 7.87 -7.98 26.78
N SER A 685 7.45 -9.24 26.63
CA SER A 685 8.19 -10.29 25.92
C SER A 685 8.29 -10.02 24.41
N GLU A 686 7.24 -9.49 23.80
CA GLU A 686 7.17 -9.19 22.36
C GLU A 686 7.87 -7.87 22.04
N GLN A 687 7.81 -6.91 22.96
CA GLN A 687 8.61 -5.69 22.91
C GLN A 687 10.11 -5.98 22.99
N SER A 688 10.54 -6.95 23.80
CA SER A 688 11.94 -7.41 23.78
C SER A 688 12.33 -8.03 22.43
N ILE A 689 11.42 -8.74 21.75
CA ILE A 689 11.69 -9.29 20.40
C ILE A 689 11.95 -8.16 19.39
N LEU A 690 11.28 -7.00 19.52
CA LEU A 690 11.55 -5.83 18.67
C LEU A 690 12.97 -5.27 18.90
N ILE A 691 13.44 -5.28 20.14
CA ILE A 691 14.81 -4.85 20.48
C ILE A 691 15.82 -5.89 20.00
N ASP A 692 15.59 -7.16 20.28
CA ASP A 692 16.47 -8.28 19.93
C ASP A 692 16.66 -8.42 18.41
N ASN A 693 15.61 -8.15 17.63
CA ASN A 693 15.67 -8.13 16.16
C ASN A 693 16.16 -6.79 15.58
N GLY A 694 16.53 -5.81 16.43
CA GLY A 694 17.05 -4.50 15.99
C GLY A 694 16.00 -3.60 15.33
N VAL A 695 14.70 -3.88 15.50
CA VAL A 695 13.59 -3.06 14.97
C VAL A 695 13.55 -1.70 15.67
N ILE A 696 13.81 -1.70 16.98
CA ILE A 696 13.94 -0.49 17.80
C ILE A 696 15.19 -0.61 18.67
N GLY A 697 15.91 0.49 18.89
CA GLY A 697 17.12 0.46 19.73
C GLY A 697 16.83 0.32 21.22
N SER A 698 15.70 0.86 21.68
CA SER A 698 15.21 0.77 23.06
C SER A 698 13.75 1.23 23.11
N LEU A 699 13.03 0.87 24.17
CA LEU A 699 11.69 1.43 24.42
C LEU A 699 11.79 2.95 24.69
N PRO A 700 10.88 3.76 24.15
CA PRO A 700 10.81 5.18 24.48
C PRO A 700 10.38 5.37 25.94
N ALA A 701 10.65 6.55 26.51
CA ALA A 701 10.04 6.94 27.79
C ALA A 701 8.52 7.07 27.63
N VAL A 702 7.76 6.76 28.68
CA VAL A 702 6.31 7.02 28.72
C VAL A 702 6.00 8.49 28.39
N PRO A 703 4.77 8.81 27.92
CA PRO A 703 4.37 10.17 27.62
C PRO A 703 4.71 11.17 28.74
N ASP A 704 5.31 12.30 28.36
CA ASP A 704 5.88 13.29 29.28
C ASP A 704 4.86 14.29 29.84
N ALA A 705 3.64 14.30 29.32
CA ALA A 705 2.54 15.12 29.82
C ALA A 705 1.17 14.43 29.66
N ASP A 706 0.21 14.85 30.48
CA ASP A 706 -1.15 14.32 30.44
C ASP A 706 -2.00 15.07 29.40
N PRO A 707 -2.96 14.43 28.73
CA PRO A 707 -3.91 15.13 27.87
C PRO A 707 -4.86 15.99 28.70
N THR A 708 -5.42 17.02 28.08
CA THR A 708 -6.40 17.93 28.72
C THR A 708 -7.62 18.15 27.83
N TRP A 709 -8.81 18.26 28.41
CA TRP A 709 -10.00 18.68 27.67
C TRP A 709 -9.83 20.10 27.11
N VAL A 710 -10.31 20.30 25.88
CA VAL A 710 -10.39 21.61 25.23
C VAL A 710 -11.86 22.05 25.27
N GLY A 711 -12.11 23.29 25.69
CA GLY A 711 -13.47 23.79 25.84
C GLY A 711 -14.27 23.00 26.87
N ALA A 712 -15.45 22.53 26.47
CA ALA A 712 -16.33 21.72 27.32
C ALA A 712 -15.86 20.27 27.49
N GLY A 713 -14.92 19.80 26.66
CA GLY A 713 -14.50 18.40 26.61
C GLY A 713 -15.42 17.56 25.72
N ALA A 714 -16.42 16.92 26.30
CA ALA A 714 -17.47 16.19 25.61
C ALA A 714 -18.72 17.06 25.46
N GLU A 715 -19.11 17.35 24.23
CA GLU A 715 -20.24 18.22 23.92
C GLU A 715 -21.31 17.47 23.13
N GLN A 716 -22.57 17.60 23.58
CA GLN A 716 -23.71 17.14 22.80
C GLN A 716 -23.83 18.03 21.57
N ILE A 717 -23.69 17.45 20.39
CA ILE A 717 -23.87 18.14 19.11
C ILE A 717 -25.19 17.78 18.43
N SER A 718 -25.81 16.65 18.82
CA SER A 718 -27.19 16.30 18.43
C SER A 718 -27.90 15.38 19.43
N PRO A 719 -29.16 14.99 19.22
CA PRO A 719 -29.84 13.97 20.02
C PRO A 719 -29.16 12.58 20.00
N ARG A 720 -28.26 12.31 19.05
CA ARG A 720 -27.59 11.01 18.85
C ARG A 720 -26.07 11.08 18.73
N THR A 721 -25.47 12.27 18.82
CA THR A 721 -24.04 12.43 18.59
C THR A 721 -23.39 13.30 19.67
N ILE A 722 -22.21 12.87 20.13
CA ILE A 722 -21.34 13.61 21.04
C ILE A 722 -19.99 13.84 20.35
N GLU A 723 -19.48 15.07 20.39
CA GLU A 723 -18.10 15.37 19.97
C GLU A 723 -17.20 15.53 21.19
N LEU A 724 -16.04 14.87 21.15
CA LEU A 724 -14.99 14.96 22.15
C LEU A 724 -13.88 15.85 21.61
N ASN A 725 -13.41 16.80 22.42
CA ASN A 725 -12.37 17.77 22.06
C ASN A 725 -11.29 17.81 23.15
N TRP A 726 -10.05 17.41 22.85
CA TRP A 726 -8.94 17.41 23.81
C TRP A 726 -7.63 17.90 23.18
N ALA A 727 -6.64 18.22 24.01
CA ALA A 727 -5.29 18.55 23.58
C ALA A 727 -4.34 17.41 23.98
N VAL A 728 -3.47 17.02 23.05
CA VAL A 728 -2.32 16.15 23.33
C VAL A 728 -1.16 17.05 23.74
N ASN A 729 -0.86 17.07 25.03
CA ASN A 729 0.19 17.94 25.58
C ASN A 729 1.58 17.27 25.57
N ALA A 730 1.62 15.95 25.41
CA ALA A 730 2.87 15.19 25.42
C ALA A 730 3.65 15.38 24.12
N SER A 731 4.95 15.61 24.22
CA SER A 731 5.84 15.77 23.06
C SER A 731 6.18 14.43 22.39
N ASN A 732 6.02 13.34 23.14
CA ASN A 732 6.40 11.99 22.75
C ASN A 732 5.22 10.99 22.76
N ALA A 733 3.97 11.46 22.88
CA ALA A 733 2.81 10.58 22.69
C ALA A 733 2.67 10.22 21.21
N THR A 734 2.33 8.97 20.95
CA THR A 734 2.02 8.51 19.59
C THR A 734 0.52 8.34 19.39
N HIS A 735 -0.26 8.14 20.47
CA HIS A 735 -1.71 7.91 20.41
C HIS A 735 -2.49 8.53 21.58
N SER A 736 -3.79 8.69 21.35
CA SER A 736 -4.81 8.98 22.36
C SER A 736 -5.81 7.83 22.46
N VAL A 737 -6.15 7.44 23.68
CA VAL A 737 -7.11 6.38 23.99
C VAL A 737 -8.36 6.96 24.61
N ILE A 738 -9.51 6.68 24.02
CA ILE A 738 -10.81 7.20 24.42
C ILE A 738 -11.58 6.09 25.12
N TYR A 739 -12.02 6.36 26.35
CA TYR A 739 -12.86 5.44 27.11
C TYR A 739 -14.27 5.97 27.23
N ARG A 740 -15.26 5.07 27.22
CA ARG A 740 -16.69 5.38 27.34
C ARG A 740 -17.39 4.49 28.37
N THR A 741 -18.42 5.03 29.03
CA THR A 741 -19.51 4.26 29.69
C THR A 741 -20.86 4.68 29.11
N SER A 742 -21.86 3.79 29.06
CA SER A 742 -23.22 4.13 28.60
C SER A 742 -24.35 3.64 29.53
N GLU A 743 -25.25 4.57 29.88
CA GLU A 743 -26.58 4.30 30.43
C GLU A 743 -27.60 4.82 29.38
N PRO A 744 -28.10 3.97 28.47
CA PRO A 744 -29.04 2.91 28.84
C PRO A 744 -28.60 1.49 28.49
N ASP A 745 -27.45 1.30 27.85
CA ASP A 745 -26.95 -0.03 27.43
C ASP A 745 -26.46 -0.89 28.60
N GLY A 746 -26.63 -0.40 29.84
CA GLY A 746 -26.32 -1.12 31.08
C GLY A 746 -24.84 -1.10 31.47
N GLU A 747 -24.02 -0.30 30.79
CA GLU A 747 -22.57 -0.30 30.97
C GLU A 747 -22.12 0.65 32.08
N THR A 748 -21.63 0.07 33.18
CA THR A 748 -21.29 0.81 34.41
C THR A 748 -19.79 1.03 34.60
N SER A 749 -18.96 0.35 33.80
CA SER A 749 -17.50 0.43 33.83
C SER A 749 -16.99 1.07 32.54
N TYR A 750 -15.94 1.88 32.62
CA TYR A 750 -15.29 2.43 31.43
C TYR A 750 -14.73 1.30 30.59
N ARG A 751 -15.16 1.23 29.33
CA ARG A 751 -14.52 0.44 28.28
C ARG A 751 -13.70 1.33 27.38
N GLU A 752 -12.67 0.77 26.77
CA GLU A 752 -12.01 1.42 25.65
C GLU A 752 -12.99 1.48 24.47
N TYR A 753 -13.10 2.66 23.86
CA TYR A 753 -14.06 2.91 22.79
C TYR A 753 -13.36 3.21 21.47
N ALA A 754 -12.30 4.00 21.52
CA ALA A 754 -11.51 4.33 20.34
C ALA A 754 -10.04 4.54 20.69
N TYR A 755 -9.18 4.26 19.72
CA TYR A 755 -7.73 4.40 19.80
C TYR A 755 -7.28 5.16 18.55
N VAL A 756 -6.76 6.38 18.71
CA VAL A 756 -6.50 7.30 17.60
C VAL A 756 -5.07 7.85 17.65
N PRO A 757 -4.42 8.16 16.51
CA PRO A 757 -3.09 8.78 16.50
C PRO A 757 -3.04 10.10 17.30
N ALA A 758 -1.89 10.45 17.86
CA ALA A 758 -1.71 11.66 18.68
C ALA A 758 -2.00 12.99 17.94
N GLY A 759 -2.00 12.97 16.60
CA GLY A 759 -2.44 14.11 15.78
C GLY A 759 -3.95 14.36 15.82
N VAL A 760 -4.74 13.37 16.25
CA VAL A 760 -6.20 13.48 16.37
C VAL A 760 -6.52 14.05 17.75
N THR A 761 -7.23 15.18 17.76
CA THR A 761 -7.62 15.93 18.96
C THR A 761 -9.14 16.10 19.09
N THR A 762 -9.88 15.58 18.11
CA THR A 762 -11.33 15.58 18.05
C THR A 762 -11.85 14.19 17.68
N PHE A 763 -12.97 13.77 18.25
CA PHE A 763 -13.57 12.46 17.96
C PHE A 763 -15.09 12.52 18.14
N ARG A 764 -15.85 12.02 17.16
CA ARG A 764 -17.31 11.98 17.21
C ARG A 764 -17.80 10.58 17.53
N ASP A 765 -18.70 10.52 18.51
CA ASP A 765 -19.39 9.31 18.93
C ASP A 765 -20.85 9.36 18.44
N TYR A 766 -21.16 8.50 17.46
CA TYR A 766 -22.44 8.45 16.75
C TYR A 766 -23.39 7.38 17.31
N ASP A 767 -24.61 7.32 16.76
CA ASP A 767 -25.64 6.31 17.03
C ASP A 767 -26.01 6.13 18.52
N LEU A 768 -25.90 7.22 19.28
CA LEU A 768 -26.22 7.22 20.69
C LEU A 768 -27.73 7.20 20.92
N VAL A 769 -28.13 6.55 22.01
CA VAL A 769 -29.55 6.44 22.38
C VAL A 769 -30.04 7.81 22.87
N PRO A 770 -31.07 8.40 22.26
CA PRO A 770 -31.63 9.67 22.73
C PRO A 770 -32.07 9.57 24.19
N GLY A 771 -31.71 10.58 25.01
CA GLY A 771 -31.93 10.54 26.46
C GLY A 771 -30.88 9.76 27.26
N GLY A 772 -29.94 9.09 26.56
CA GLY A 772 -28.86 8.33 27.16
C GLY A 772 -27.82 9.21 27.86
N LYS A 773 -27.10 8.62 28.81
CA LYS A 773 -26.04 9.25 29.59
C LYS A 773 -24.72 8.53 29.33
N TYR A 774 -23.74 9.31 28.90
CA TYR A 774 -22.43 8.84 28.49
C TYR A 774 -21.35 9.51 29.31
N LYS A 775 -20.28 8.77 29.63
CA LYS A 775 -19.12 9.35 30.31
C LYS A 775 -17.86 9.03 29.54
N TYR A 776 -17.00 10.02 29.39
CA TYR A 776 -15.76 9.93 28.62
C TYR A 776 -14.53 10.27 29.45
N ARG A 777 -13.38 9.77 29.01
CA ARG A 777 -12.05 10.20 29.44
C ARG A 777 -11.05 9.83 28.34
N VAL A 778 -9.94 10.57 28.28
CA VAL A 778 -8.88 10.41 27.28
C VAL A 778 -7.53 10.25 27.98
N GLU A 779 -6.73 9.32 27.48
CA GLU A 779 -5.37 9.01 27.96
C GLU A 779 -4.38 9.15 26.80
N SER A 780 -3.16 9.66 27.05
CA SER A 780 -2.08 9.69 26.06
C SER A 780 -1.11 8.54 26.28
N GLU A 781 -0.54 8.06 25.19
CA GLU A 781 0.22 6.80 25.19
C GLU A 781 1.32 6.79 24.11
N ASN A 782 2.39 6.03 24.37
CA ASN A 782 3.38 5.61 23.36
C ASN A 782 3.91 4.20 23.69
N LEU A 783 4.80 3.63 22.86
CA LEU A 783 5.35 2.28 23.05
C LEU A 783 5.98 2.00 24.43
N GLY A 784 6.43 3.04 25.15
CA GLY A 784 6.96 2.93 26.50
C GLY A 784 5.90 2.77 27.60
N GLY A 785 4.64 3.11 27.29
CA GLY A 785 3.49 3.00 28.18
C GLY A 785 2.62 4.25 28.20
N TRP A 786 1.93 4.46 29.31
CA TRP A 786 0.90 5.49 29.48
C TRP A 786 1.44 6.76 30.14
N ALA A 787 0.81 7.89 29.82
CA ALA A 787 0.96 9.12 30.59
C ALA A 787 0.67 8.88 32.09
N ALA A 788 1.20 9.76 32.95
CA ALA A 788 1.07 9.62 34.41
C ALA A 788 -0.38 9.76 34.88
N ALA A 789 -1.19 10.54 34.17
CA ALA A 789 -2.61 10.69 34.39
C ALA A 789 -3.38 10.85 33.06
N ARG A 790 -4.64 11.22 33.20
CA ARG A 790 -5.65 11.25 32.13
C ARG A 790 -6.53 12.47 32.27
N THR A 791 -7.34 12.76 31.25
CA THR A 791 -8.36 13.80 31.39
C THR A 791 -9.34 13.45 32.52
N SER A 792 -9.92 14.47 33.17
CA SER A 792 -10.99 14.22 34.15
C SER A 792 -12.18 13.53 33.48
N ASN A 793 -12.93 12.71 34.22
CA ASN A 793 -14.16 12.14 33.68
C ASN A 793 -15.13 13.25 33.26
N ASP A 794 -15.53 13.23 31.99
CA ASP A 794 -16.57 14.09 31.46
C ASP A 794 -17.88 13.32 31.31
N THR A 795 -19.03 13.96 31.52
CA THR A 795 -20.33 13.27 31.52
C THR A 795 -21.37 14.10 30.79
N VAL A 796 -21.94 13.51 29.74
CA VAL A 796 -22.97 14.12 28.91
C VAL A 796 -24.25 13.31 29.06
N THR A 797 -25.38 13.98 29.24
CA THR A 797 -26.70 13.36 29.14
C THR A 797 -27.40 13.97 27.95
N LEU A 798 -27.72 13.16 26.95
CA LEU A 798 -28.32 13.60 25.70
C LEU A 798 -29.72 14.15 25.97
N GLY A 799 -29.90 15.45 25.76
CA GLY A 799 -31.19 16.12 25.79
C GLY A 799 -31.87 16.13 24.43
N ALA A 800 -33.11 16.64 24.38
CA ALA A 800 -33.71 17.06 23.13
C ALA A 800 -32.90 18.23 22.55
N GLY A 801 -32.48 18.13 21.30
CA GLY A 801 -31.66 19.12 20.60
C GLY A 801 -32.07 19.24 19.14
N SER A 802 -31.51 20.23 18.44
CA SER A 802 -31.52 20.26 16.98
C SER A 802 -30.59 19.17 16.46
N ASN A 803 -30.95 18.55 15.34
CA ASN A 803 -30.07 17.63 14.63
C ASN A 803 -28.79 18.36 14.21
N LEU A 804 -27.71 17.60 14.02
CA LEU A 804 -26.47 18.12 13.45
C LEU A 804 -26.76 18.83 12.14
N GLN A 805 -26.15 20.01 11.94
CA GLN A 805 -26.14 20.62 10.62
C GLN A 805 -25.30 19.71 9.72
N ILE A 806 -25.86 19.32 8.58
CA ILE A 806 -25.10 18.62 7.55
C ILE A 806 -24.03 19.54 6.96
N VAL A 807 -22.84 19.00 6.76
CA VAL A 807 -21.67 19.68 6.23
C VAL A 807 -21.03 18.76 5.19
N ALA A 808 -21.05 19.22 3.94
CA ALA A 808 -20.26 18.65 2.87
C ALA A 808 -18.93 19.41 2.79
N ASN A 809 -17.80 18.69 2.71
CA ASN A 809 -16.46 19.28 2.66
C ASN A 809 -15.84 19.06 1.28
N ASP A 810 -15.13 20.07 0.78
CA ASP A 810 -14.49 19.95 -0.54
C ASP A 810 -13.43 18.84 -0.53
N ASP A 811 -13.44 18.02 -1.58
CA ASP A 811 -12.50 16.93 -1.80
C ASP A 811 -11.49 17.28 -2.88
N THR A 812 -10.28 16.74 -2.75
CA THR A 812 -9.27 16.80 -3.82
C THR A 812 -8.81 15.41 -4.17
N ILE A 813 -8.90 15.07 -5.45
CA ILE A 813 -8.67 13.72 -5.96
C ILE A 813 -7.71 13.81 -7.12
N THR A 814 -6.61 13.09 -7.04
CA THR A 814 -5.68 12.99 -8.18
C THR A 814 -6.29 12.07 -9.23
N THR A 815 -6.18 12.37 -10.52
CA THR A 815 -6.59 11.48 -11.62
C THR A 815 -5.61 11.60 -12.77
N VAL A 816 -5.41 10.54 -13.56
CA VAL A 816 -4.55 10.55 -14.75
C VAL A 816 -5.36 10.42 -16.05
N PRO A 817 -4.79 10.75 -17.23
CA PRO A 817 -5.52 10.67 -18.48
C PRO A 817 -6.05 9.26 -18.78
N GLY A 818 -7.33 9.17 -19.17
CA GLY A 818 -8.00 7.92 -19.52
C GLY A 818 -8.49 7.07 -18.33
N GLU A 819 -8.25 7.48 -17.10
CA GLU A 819 -8.57 6.71 -15.89
C GLU A 819 -10.06 6.80 -15.49
N LEU A 820 -10.65 5.68 -15.04
CA LEU A 820 -11.93 5.66 -14.32
C LEU A 820 -11.66 5.71 -12.82
N ARG A 821 -12.23 6.70 -12.13
CA ARG A 821 -12.13 6.91 -10.69
C ARG A 821 -13.46 6.63 -10.02
N ILE A 822 -13.46 5.79 -8.98
CA ILE A 822 -14.59 5.60 -8.08
C ILE A 822 -14.29 6.42 -6.82
N ILE A 823 -15.17 7.36 -6.50
CA ILE A 823 -14.93 8.42 -5.52
C ILE A 823 -15.97 8.29 -4.41
N ASN A 824 -15.51 8.15 -3.17
CA ASN A 824 -16.37 8.33 -2.00
C ASN A 824 -15.97 9.62 -1.28
N PRO A 825 -16.67 10.74 -1.51
CA PRO A 825 -16.37 12.01 -0.87
C PRO A 825 -16.84 12.05 0.61
N LEU A 826 -17.72 11.14 1.02
CA LEU A 826 -18.35 11.15 2.35
C LEU A 826 -17.37 11.01 3.53
N LEU A 827 -16.10 10.69 3.28
CA LEU A 827 -15.08 10.39 4.30
C LEU A 827 -14.72 11.59 5.18
N ASN A 828 -14.87 12.81 4.69
CA ASN A 828 -14.64 14.04 5.46
C ASN A 828 -15.95 14.80 5.76
N ASP A 829 -17.10 14.25 5.39
CA ASP A 829 -18.41 14.87 5.55
C ASP A 829 -19.05 14.56 6.90
N GLY A 830 -20.06 15.33 7.28
CA GLY A 830 -20.76 15.11 8.55
C GLY A 830 -22.23 15.50 8.50
N GLY A 831 -23.06 14.82 9.28
CA GLY A 831 -24.49 15.09 9.41
C GLY A 831 -25.16 14.19 10.44
N GLU A 832 -26.49 14.23 10.53
CA GLU A 832 -27.23 13.39 11.48
C GLU A 832 -27.52 12.00 10.89
N GLY A 833 -26.85 10.96 11.40
CA GLY A 833 -27.01 9.59 10.89
C GLY A 833 -26.20 9.34 9.61
N ALA A 834 -26.55 8.29 8.87
CA ALA A 834 -25.85 7.92 7.65
C ALA A 834 -25.95 9.04 6.58
N LEU A 835 -24.85 9.26 5.85
CA LEU A 835 -24.76 10.24 4.77
C LEU A 835 -24.92 9.55 3.42
N THR A 836 -25.62 10.21 2.49
CA THR A 836 -25.87 9.69 1.15
C THR A 836 -25.54 10.75 0.10
N ILE A 837 -24.88 10.38 -1.02
CA ILE A 837 -24.68 11.30 -2.15
C ILE A 837 -25.94 11.32 -3.00
N THR A 838 -26.66 12.45 -3.00
CA THR A 838 -27.96 12.58 -3.68
C THR A 838 -27.87 13.26 -5.05
N ALA A 839 -26.84 14.05 -5.32
CA ALA A 839 -26.67 14.70 -6.62
C ALA A 839 -25.20 15.02 -6.95
N ILE A 840 -24.91 15.16 -8.24
CA ILE A 840 -23.64 15.70 -8.76
C ILE A 840 -23.88 16.68 -9.90
N THR A 841 -22.95 17.60 -10.11
CA THR A 841 -22.83 18.30 -11.39
C THR A 841 -21.86 17.57 -12.31
N LEU A 842 -22.14 17.55 -13.61
CA LEU A 842 -21.19 16.97 -14.57
C LEU A 842 -19.92 17.84 -14.67
N PRO A 843 -18.73 17.20 -14.74
CA PRO A 843 -17.46 17.90 -14.91
C PRO A 843 -17.36 18.53 -16.31
N THR A 844 -16.56 19.59 -16.46
CA THR A 844 -16.33 20.25 -17.77
C THR A 844 -15.47 19.42 -18.72
N VAL A 845 -14.71 18.47 -18.18
CA VAL A 845 -13.80 17.55 -18.88
C VAL A 845 -14.02 16.16 -18.29
N GLY A 846 -14.24 15.13 -19.13
CA GLY A 846 -14.60 13.78 -18.68
C GLY A 846 -16.11 13.56 -18.51
N SER A 847 -16.50 12.47 -17.85
CA SER A 847 -17.90 12.18 -17.50
C SER A 847 -18.01 11.68 -16.06
N ALA A 848 -19.11 11.99 -15.37
CA ALA A 848 -19.36 11.52 -14.00
C ALA A 848 -20.80 11.00 -13.81
N SER A 849 -20.97 9.97 -12.99
CA SER A 849 -22.27 9.41 -12.55
C SER A 849 -22.24 9.09 -11.05
N ILE A 850 -23.42 9.02 -10.40
CA ILE A 850 -23.55 8.42 -9.07
C ILE A 850 -23.95 6.97 -9.25
N GLU A 851 -23.14 6.06 -8.72
CA GLU A 851 -23.35 4.62 -8.72
C GLU A 851 -22.97 4.08 -7.33
N ASN A 852 -23.87 3.37 -6.65
CA ASN A 852 -23.64 2.79 -5.31
C ASN A 852 -23.24 3.80 -4.22
N GLY A 853 -23.91 4.97 -4.17
CA GLY A 853 -23.60 6.01 -3.19
C GLY A 853 -22.20 6.61 -3.35
N LYS A 854 -21.55 6.39 -4.51
CA LYS A 854 -20.22 6.87 -4.88
C LYS A 854 -20.27 7.54 -6.25
N ILE A 855 -19.25 8.33 -6.55
CA ILE A 855 -19.13 9.08 -7.80
C ILE A 855 -18.15 8.36 -8.73
N HIS A 856 -18.61 7.96 -9.91
CA HIS A 856 -17.79 7.32 -10.93
C HIS A 856 -17.37 8.40 -11.95
N TYR A 857 -16.10 8.79 -11.98
CA TYR A 857 -15.55 9.80 -12.89
C TYR A 857 -14.59 9.18 -13.92
N GLN A 858 -14.89 9.33 -15.21
CA GLN A 858 -14.04 8.90 -16.32
C GLN A 858 -13.26 10.10 -16.88
N ALA A 859 -11.94 10.09 -16.67
CA ALA A 859 -11.03 11.05 -17.27
C ALA A 859 -10.88 10.78 -18.78
N PRO A 860 -10.85 11.81 -19.64
CA PRO A 860 -10.55 11.64 -21.06
C PRO A 860 -9.06 11.30 -21.26
N ALA A 861 -8.74 10.69 -22.40
CA ALA A 861 -7.37 10.29 -22.75
C ALA A 861 -6.34 11.45 -22.82
N GLU A 862 -6.81 12.68 -22.92
CA GLU A 862 -6.01 13.92 -23.02
C GLU A 862 -6.24 14.82 -21.78
N PHE A 863 -6.57 14.23 -20.63
CA PHE A 863 -6.85 14.99 -19.41
C PHE A 863 -5.64 15.86 -19.02
N ALA A 864 -5.85 17.16 -18.88
CA ALA A 864 -4.81 18.15 -18.54
C ALA A 864 -5.33 19.12 -17.48
N GLY A 865 -4.45 19.53 -16.57
CA GLY A 865 -4.79 20.46 -15.49
C GLY A 865 -5.68 19.85 -14.40
N SER A 866 -6.69 20.60 -13.97
CA SER A 866 -7.65 20.20 -12.93
C SER A 866 -9.08 20.48 -13.40
N VAL A 867 -10.01 19.61 -13.02
CA VAL A 867 -11.44 19.75 -13.25
C VAL A 867 -12.18 19.68 -11.94
N THR A 868 -13.21 20.50 -11.79
CA THR A 868 -14.07 20.46 -10.61
C THR A 868 -15.45 19.94 -10.98
N MET A 869 -16.06 19.26 -10.02
CA MET A 869 -17.48 18.94 -10.01
C MET A 869 -18.00 19.09 -8.59
N THR A 870 -19.27 19.41 -8.43
CA THR A 870 -19.91 19.42 -7.10
C THR A 870 -20.65 18.12 -6.87
N TYR A 871 -20.78 17.77 -5.59
CA TYR A 871 -21.62 16.69 -5.10
C TYR A 871 -22.48 17.19 -3.95
N THR A 872 -23.68 16.65 -3.81
CA THR A 872 -24.63 16.96 -2.75
C THR A 872 -24.81 15.73 -1.89
N ILE A 873 -24.76 15.92 -0.58
CA ILE A 873 -25.04 14.88 0.40
C ILE A 873 -26.34 15.17 1.13
N GLU A 874 -27.02 14.12 1.60
CA GLU A 874 -28.18 14.19 2.50
C GLU A 874 -27.97 13.28 3.71
N ASP A 875 -28.37 13.72 4.89
CA ASP A 875 -28.27 12.96 6.15
C ASP A 875 -29.56 12.19 6.48
N GLY A 876 -29.50 11.31 7.48
CA GLY A 876 -30.62 10.46 7.91
C GLY A 876 -31.84 11.20 8.49
N VAL A 877 -31.83 12.54 8.50
CA VAL A 877 -32.99 13.37 8.88
C VAL A 877 -33.40 14.34 7.76
N GLY A 878 -32.86 14.19 6.56
CA GLY A 878 -33.27 14.89 5.35
C GLY A 878 -32.70 16.30 5.18
N GLN A 879 -31.58 16.63 5.84
CA GLN A 879 -30.83 17.85 5.58
C GLN A 879 -29.85 17.59 4.44
N ALA A 880 -29.64 18.56 3.55
CA ALA A 880 -28.68 18.45 2.45
C ALA A 880 -27.65 19.58 2.42
N ASP A 881 -26.42 19.27 2.01
CA ASP A 881 -25.35 20.24 1.73
C ASP A 881 -24.53 19.83 0.50
N THR A 882 -23.81 20.78 -0.09
CA THR A 882 -23.09 20.59 -1.36
C THR A 882 -21.64 21.04 -1.24
N ALA A 883 -20.72 20.17 -1.68
CA ALA A 883 -19.29 20.47 -1.76
C ALA A 883 -18.72 20.18 -3.15
N THR A 884 -17.45 20.52 -3.33
CA THR A 884 -16.72 20.43 -4.59
C THR A 884 -15.68 19.32 -4.51
N ILE A 885 -15.71 18.40 -5.47
CA ILE A 885 -14.59 17.53 -5.80
C ILE A 885 -13.72 18.23 -6.85
N THR A 886 -12.43 18.35 -6.53
CA THR A 886 -11.39 18.85 -7.43
C THR A 886 -10.54 17.68 -7.90
N LEU A 887 -10.76 17.26 -9.15
CA LEU A 887 -10.00 16.21 -9.83
C LEU A 887 -8.78 16.84 -10.52
N SER A 888 -7.58 16.57 -10.03
CA SER A 888 -6.35 17.24 -10.50
C SER A 888 -5.37 16.25 -11.10
N LEU A 889 -4.67 16.65 -12.17
CA LEU A 889 -3.41 16.00 -12.52
C LEU A 889 -2.41 16.20 -11.36
N PRO A 890 -1.58 15.19 -11.04
CA PRO A 890 -0.66 15.24 -9.91
C PRO A 890 0.45 16.31 -10.00
N ILE A 891 0.54 17.10 -11.06
CA ILE A 891 1.57 18.13 -11.24
C ILE A 891 1.01 19.41 -11.90
N THR A 892 1.42 20.57 -11.38
CA THR A 892 1.29 21.91 -12.01
C THR A 892 2.67 22.34 -12.52
N GLU A 893 2.76 23.08 -13.63
CA GLU A 893 4.03 23.40 -14.34
C GLU A 893 5.11 24.13 -13.50
N THR A 894 6.37 23.87 -13.90
CA THR A 894 7.67 24.50 -13.55
C THR A 894 7.94 24.85 -12.08
N SER A 895 8.83 24.09 -11.44
CA SER A 895 9.41 24.49 -10.15
C SER A 895 10.49 25.56 -10.37
N SER A 896 10.41 26.68 -9.63
CA SER A 896 11.52 27.63 -9.48
C SER A 896 12.22 27.41 -8.15
N VAL A 897 13.55 27.37 -8.15
CA VAL A 897 14.34 27.24 -6.92
C VAL A 897 14.93 28.61 -6.59
N ALA A 898 14.56 29.15 -5.42
CA ALA A 898 15.09 30.42 -4.92
C ALA A 898 16.58 30.27 -4.60
N ARG A 899 17.44 30.97 -5.33
CA ARG A 899 18.89 30.92 -5.12
C ARG A 899 19.35 31.99 -4.13
N GLU A 900 18.71 33.15 -4.13
CA GLU A 900 18.86 34.19 -3.10
C GLU A 900 17.52 34.89 -2.86
N ALA A 901 17.19 35.18 -1.60
CA ALA A 901 15.99 35.91 -1.22
C ALA A 901 16.33 36.84 -0.04
N TRP A 902 16.03 38.12 -0.22
CA TRP A 902 16.16 39.14 0.81
C TRP A 902 14.76 39.58 1.20
N GLU A 903 14.28 39.00 2.29
CA GLU A 903 13.00 39.33 2.91
C GLU A 903 13.18 40.52 3.85
N PHE A 904 12.30 41.51 3.74
CA PHE A 904 12.29 42.68 4.61
C PHE A 904 11.05 42.57 5.51
N ASP A 905 11.22 42.01 6.72
CA ASP A 905 10.16 41.67 7.67
C ASP A 905 9.15 42.84 7.90
N ASP A 906 7.88 42.59 7.62
CA ASP A 906 6.83 43.61 7.44
C ASP A 906 6.29 44.20 8.76
N ALA A 907 6.59 43.59 9.90
CA ALA A 907 5.84 43.87 11.12
C ALA A 907 6.10 45.26 11.75
N VAL A 908 7.12 46.00 11.30
CA VAL A 908 7.49 47.30 11.92
C VAL A 908 7.65 48.46 10.94
N GLY A 909 7.53 48.23 9.63
CA GLY A 909 7.76 49.26 8.61
C GLY A 909 9.08 50.00 8.86
N THR A 910 10.22 49.39 8.51
CA THR A 910 11.51 50.06 8.68
C THR A 910 11.57 51.32 7.83
N ASP A 911 11.42 52.47 8.49
CA ASP A 911 11.84 53.77 7.99
C ASP A 911 13.31 53.66 7.59
N LEU A 912 13.67 54.15 6.40
CA LEU A 912 15.02 54.08 5.82
C LEU A 912 16.10 54.75 6.70
N ASN A 913 15.72 55.32 7.84
CA ASN A 913 16.57 56.10 8.74
C ASN A 913 17.51 55.26 9.64
N GLU A 914 17.25 53.97 9.92
CA GLU A 914 18.08 53.20 10.86
C GLU A 914 18.53 51.83 10.34
N LEU A 915 19.62 51.85 9.58
CA LEU A 915 20.51 50.70 9.37
C LEU A 915 21.96 51.25 9.48
N ASN A 916 22.81 50.66 10.37
CA ASN A 916 24.29 50.86 10.52
C ASN A 916 25.23 49.76 9.95
N ASN A 917 26.19 50.11 9.07
CA ASN A 917 27.32 49.29 8.58
C ASN A 917 28.58 50.14 8.80
N SER A 918 29.46 49.65 9.67
CA SER A 918 30.48 50.43 10.38
C SER A 918 31.90 49.96 10.07
N GLY A 919 32.22 49.68 8.82
CA GLY A 919 33.59 49.44 8.39
C GLY A 919 33.79 49.91 6.97
N SER A 920 35.00 50.32 6.60
CA SER A 920 35.34 50.47 5.19
C SER A 920 36.69 49.82 4.73
N LEU A 921 37.00 49.33 3.48
CA LEU A 921 36.42 49.44 2.10
C LEU A 921 35.62 48.19 1.61
N ASN A 922 34.34 48.24 1.17
CA ASN A 922 33.26 49.13 1.60
C ASN A 922 33.36 50.61 1.06
N SER A 923 32.36 51.49 0.95
CA SER A 923 31.01 51.55 1.47
C SER A 923 30.37 52.89 1.02
N PRO A 924 29.07 53.18 1.25
CA PRO A 924 28.09 52.37 1.97
C PRO A 924 26.76 52.21 1.19
N TRP A 925 26.07 51.08 1.38
CA TRP A 925 24.73 51.27 1.95
C TRP A 925 24.97 51.76 3.36
N ARG A 926 24.55 53.01 3.59
CA ARG A 926 23.90 53.53 4.81
C ARG A 926 24.16 55.03 4.97
N PHE A 927 23.06 55.76 5.05
CA PHE A 927 22.68 56.43 6.29
C PHE A 927 23.84 56.64 7.31
N ASN A 928 24.46 57.83 7.23
CA ASN A 928 25.38 58.55 8.16
C ASN A 928 26.77 57.96 8.61
N THR A 929 27.83 58.21 7.79
CA THR A 929 29.26 58.56 8.15
C THR A 929 30.22 57.52 8.79
N VAL A 930 31.58 57.61 8.87
CA VAL A 930 32.75 57.87 7.96
C VAL A 930 33.88 56.89 8.42
N ASP A 931 34.73 56.39 7.50
CA ASP A 931 36.13 55.87 7.63
C ASP A 931 36.45 54.36 7.48
N ALA A 932 37.52 54.14 6.67
CA ALA A 932 38.41 52.97 6.42
C ALA A 932 38.39 52.45 4.96
N THR A 933 39.50 52.09 4.33
CA THR A 933 39.50 51.68 2.90
C THR A 933 40.80 50.93 2.49
N ASP A 934 40.79 49.69 1.93
CA ASP A 934 41.72 49.17 0.88
C ASP A 934 41.27 48.05 -0.14
N GLY A 935 39.99 47.66 -0.30
CA GLY A 935 39.37 47.49 -1.66
C GLY A 935 39.19 46.12 -2.36
N ASN A 936 37.96 45.86 -2.89
CA ASN A 936 37.59 45.30 -4.24
C ASN A 936 36.20 44.58 -4.38
N GLY A 937 35.07 45.08 -3.84
CA GLY A 937 33.75 44.40 -3.92
C GLY A 937 32.91 44.57 -5.21
N LEU A 938 32.54 43.46 -5.87
CA LEU A 938 31.77 43.38 -7.12
C LEU A 938 30.77 42.18 -7.10
N PHE A 939 29.62 42.26 -7.78
CA PHE A 939 28.75 41.11 -8.13
C PHE A 939 28.72 40.99 -9.66
N VAL A 940 29.36 39.97 -10.24
CA VAL A 940 29.55 39.85 -11.70
C VAL A 940 29.31 38.42 -12.17
N LEU A 941 28.52 38.29 -13.24
CA LEU A 941 28.37 37.08 -14.03
C LEU A 941 29.36 37.17 -15.18
N VAL A 942 30.30 36.23 -15.33
CA VAL A 942 31.33 36.26 -16.39
C VAL A 942 31.38 34.91 -17.09
N GLY A 943 31.42 34.91 -18.42
CA GLY A 943 31.73 33.75 -19.26
C GLY A 943 33.25 33.57 -19.42
N ASP A 944 33.70 32.31 -19.50
CA ASP A 944 35.03 31.83 -19.11
C ASP A 944 36.26 32.57 -19.71
N SER A 945 37.13 33.07 -18.81
CA SER A 945 38.61 33.00 -18.86
C SER A 945 39.30 33.95 -17.85
N SER A 946 39.05 33.70 -16.55
CA SER A 946 39.79 34.17 -15.34
C SER A 946 39.11 35.17 -14.39
N THR A 947 38.14 34.60 -13.66
CA THR A 947 37.63 34.86 -12.27
C THR A 947 37.02 36.22 -11.92
N ILE A 948 35.69 36.22 -11.74
CA ILE A 948 34.98 37.17 -10.85
C ILE A 948 33.92 36.42 -10.01
N THR A 949 33.75 36.83 -8.74
CA THR A 949 33.04 36.13 -7.66
C THR A 949 31.88 36.97 -7.07
N ARG A 950 30.86 36.32 -6.46
CA ARG A 950 29.82 36.99 -5.63
C ARG A 950 30.15 36.92 -4.12
N LYS A 951 29.95 38.00 -3.35
CA LYS A 951 30.17 38.05 -1.88
C LYS A 951 28.85 37.87 -1.10
N LEU A 952 28.82 36.95 -0.14
CA LEU A 952 27.68 36.75 0.78
C LEU A 952 27.62 37.83 1.89
N PRO A 953 26.47 38.05 2.56
CA PRO A 953 26.30 39.11 3.56
C PRO A 953 27.25 38.99 4.77
N GLU A 954 27.69 40.14 5.30
CA GLU A 954 28.63 40.22 6.43
C GLU A 954 27.97 39.94 7.80
N ARG A 955 28.80 39.49 8.75
CA ARG A 955 28.45 39.08 10.12
C ARG A 955 27.44 40.02 10.81
N GLY A 956 26.26 39.49 11.15
CA GLY A 956 25.26 40.16 11.99
C GLY A 956 23.85 40.29 11.40
N THR A 957 23.59 39.76 10.20
CA THR A 957 22.23 39.54 9.69
C THR A 957 21.74 38.13 10.04
N ALA A 958 20.43 37.90 10.03
CA ALA A 958 19.77 36.73 10.61
C ALA A 958 20.23 35.35 10.10
N ASN A 959 21.02 35.29 9.02
CA ASN A 959 21.37 34.07 8.29
C ASN A 959 22.89 33.77 8.17
N ALA A 960 23.76 34.26 9.05
CA ALA A 960 25.22 34.03 8.96
C ALA A 960 25.79 33.11 10.07
N VAL A 961 26.50 32.03 9.68
CA VAL A 961 27.24 31.11 10.58
C VAL A 961 28.64 31.66 10.90
N ALA A 962 29.10 31.52 12.14
CA ALA A 962 30.37 32.10 12.58
C ALA A 962 31.60 31.39 11.98
N GLY A 963 32.40 32.10 11.18
CA GLY A 963 33.80 31.71 10.93
C GLY A 963 34.35 31.81 9.49
N ALA A 964 33.56 32.15 8.46
CA ALA A 964 34.08 32.18 7.10
C ALA A 964 33.36 33.17 6.17
N ASP A 965 34.15 34.01 5.50
CA ASP A 965 33.73 34.80 4.33
C ASP A 965 33.82 33.88 3.09
N PHE A 966 32.69 33.49 2.49
CA PHE A 966 32.67 32.68 1.28
C PHE A 966 32.16 33.45 0.07
N TYR A 967 32.80 33.20 -1.07
CA TYR A 967 32.43 33.67 -2.40
C TYR A 967 31.83 32.52 -3.20
N ALA A 968 30.81 32.76 -4.04
CA ALA A 968 30.23 31.73 -4.92
C ALA A 968 30.53 31.96 -6.42
N ASN A 969 30.36 30.88 -7.19
CA ASN A 969 30.72 30.75 -8.61
C ASN A 969 29.78 31.55 -9.55
N PRO A 970 30.26 31.93 -10.75
CA PRO A 970 29.47 32.63 -11.77
C PRO A 970 28.32 31.77 -12.36
N ILE A 971 27.24 32.43 -12.79
CA ILE A 971 26.07 31.82 -13.46
C ILE A 971 26.20 32.01 -14.98
N SER A 972 26.34 30.93 -15.75
CA SER A 972 26.61 30.99 -17.20
C SER A 972 25.57 30.28 -18.09
N THR A 973 24.73 29.37 -17.58
CA THR A 973 23.66 28.69 -18.34
C THR A 973 22.44 28.38 -17.46
N GLY A 974 21.30 28.09 -18.07
CA GLY A 974 19.98 27.97 -17.42
C GLY A 974 19.12 29.23 -17.54
N LYS A 975 17.87 29.15 -17.10
CA LYS A 975 16.95 30.30 -17.04
C LYS A 975 16.84 30.81 -15.61
N TYR A 976 17.01 32.13 -15.41
CA TYR A 976 17.00 32.76 -14.09
C TYR A 976 16.07 33.96 -14.06
N ARG A 977 15.37 34.13 -12.94
CA ARG A 977 14.53 35.27 -12.65
C ARG A 977 15.17 36.13 -11.56
N VAL A 978 15.39 37.41 -11.84
CA VAL A 978 15.61 38.45 -10.83
C VAL A 978 14.28 39.16 -10.59
N GLU A 979 13.86 39.24 -9.35
CA GLU A 979 12.56 39.77 -8.95
C GLU A 979 12.72 40.78 -7.80
N ILE A 980 11.99 41.89 -7.89
CA ILE A 980 11.81 42.85 -6.80
C ILE A 980 10.31 43.04 -6.60
N LYS A 981 9.85 42.82 -5.37
CA LYS A 981 8.47 43.05 -4.99
C LYS A 981 8.38 44.26 -4.07
N PHE A 982 7.81 45.35 -4.60
CA PHE A 982 7.47 46.53 -3.81
C PHE A 982 6.14 46.26 -3.12
N ALA A 983 6.08 46.38 -1.79
CA ALA A 983 4.83 46.23 -1.05
C ALA A 983 3.93 47.47 -1.19
N SER A 984 4.54 48.66 -1.13
CA SER A 984 3.87 49.96 -1.30
C SER A 984 4.89 51.10 -1.45
N TRP A 985 4.46 52.29 -1.88
CA TRP A 985 5.26 53.52 -1.74
C TRP A 985 4.38 54.75 -1.49
N ASP A 986 4.89 55.68 -0.70
CA ASP A 986 4.33 57.01 -0.46
C ASP A 986 5.46 58.03 -0.59
N VAL A 987 5.54 58.66 -1.77
CA VAL A 987 6.67 59.54 -2.13
C VAL A 987 6.20 60.97 -2.40
N ASP A 988 6.90 61.96 -1.85
CA ASP A 988 6.53 63.36 -2.05
C ASP A 988 7.01 63.93 -3.40
N ALA A 989 6.33 64.98 -3.89
CA ALA A 989 6.74 65.67 -5.13
C ALA A 989 8.07 66.44 -5.00
N ALA A 990 8.61 66.60 -3.78
CA ALA A 990 9.90 67.24 -3.53
C ALA A 990 11.08 66.28 -3.72
N SER A 991 10.81 64.97 -3.73
CA SER A 991 11.72 63.87 -4.08
C SER A 991 11.86 63.70 -5.60
N ALA A 992 11.28 64.62 -6.39
CA ALA A 992 11.34 64.63 -7.83
C ALA A 992 12.78 64.82 -8.35
N GLY A 993 13.24 63.85 -9.14
CA GLY A 993 14.61 63.77 -9.66
C GLY A 993 15.44 62.65 -9.02
N ASP A 994 14.91 61.96 -8.01
CA ASP A 994 15.57 60.80 -7.40
C ASP A 994 15.31 59.52 -8.22
N SER A 995 16.29 58.63 -8.27
CA SER A 995 16.15 57.34 -8.96
C SER A 995 16.83 56.18 -8.24
N TRP A 996 16.32 54.98 -8.51
CA TRP A 996 16.84 53.68 -8.10
C TRP A 996 17.14 52.89 -9.37
N GLU A 997 18.39 52.46 -9.55
CA GLU A 997 18.82 51.82 -10.79
C GLU A 997 19.39 50.42 -10.55
N LEU A 998 19.14 49.56 -11.53
CA LEU A 998 19.61 48.20 -11.60
C LEU A 998 20.21 47.91 -12.97
N LYS A 999 21.54 47.80 -13.05
CA LYS A 999 22.25 47.61 -14.32
C LYS A 999 22.85 46.21 -14.46
N LEU A 1000 22.87 45.70 -15.68
CA LEU A 1000 23.78 44.65 -16.16
C LEU A 1000 24.65 45.23 -17.28
N LYS A 1001 25.97 45.08 -17.15
CA LYS A 1001 26.93 45.53 -18.17
C LYS A 1001 27.57 44.34 -18.88
N ASN A 1002 28.32 44.58 -19.97
CA ASN A 1002 29.22 43.60 -20.57
C ASN A 1002 30.65 43.77 -20.05
N ALA A 1003 31.55 42.85 -20.40
CA ALA A 1003 32.98 42.93 -20.01
C ALA A 1003 33.70 44.18 -20.56
N ALA A 1004 33.13 44.87 -21.56
CA ALA A 1004 33.59 46.17 -22.06
C ALA A 1004 32.99 47.37 -21.29
N ASP A 1005 32.37 47.13 -20.13
CA ASP A 1005 31.72 48.12 -19.24
C ASP A 1005 30.50 48.86 -19.85
N SER A 1006 29.98 48.37 -20.99
CA SER A 1006 28.79 48.92 -21.63
C SER A 1006 27.52 48.32 -21.01
N THR A 1007 26.52 49.14 -20.70
CA THR A 1007 25.24 48.68 -20.10
C THR A 1007 24.39 47.97 -21.14
N ILE A 1008 24.13 46.67 -20.92
CA ILE A 1008 23.31 45.84 -21.80
C ILE A 1008 21.85 45.82 -21.34
N LEU A 1009 21.63 45.86 -20.01
CA LEU A 1009 20.32 45.95 -19.37
C LEU A 1009 20.35 46.99 -18.25
N ASN A 1010 19.28 47.77 -18.11
CA ASN A 1010 19.07 48.68 -16.99
C ASN A 1010 17.59 48.72 -16.63
N LEU A 1011 17.25 48.53 -15.36
CA LEU A 1011 15.95 48.76 -14.77
C LEU A 1011 16.04 49.98 -13.83
N VAL A 1012 15.25 51.01 -14.07
CA VAL A 1012 15.29 52.26 -13.30
C VAL A 1012 13.92 52.62 -12.78
N LEU A 1013 13.79 52.77 -11.47
CA LEU A 1013 12.67 53.47 -10.85
C LEU A 1013 13.04 54.95 -10.71
N SER A 1014 12.26 55.86 -11.30
CA SER A 1014 12.46 57.31 -11.20
C SER A 1014 11.28 57.98 -10.51
N LEU A 1015 11.57 58.92 -9.61
CA LEU A 1015 10.59 59.73 -8.92
C LEU A 1015 10.43 61.06 -9.67
N GLY A 1016 9.27 61.30 -10.25
CA GLY A 1016 8.91 62.55 -10.92
C GLY A 1016 8.05 63.44 -10.03
N SER A 1017 7.92 64.73 -10.39
CA SER A 1017 7.08 65.68 -9.63
C SER A 1017 5.58 65.36 -9.63
N THR A 1018 5.14 64.39 -10.44
CA THR A 1018 3.74 63.99 -10.62
C THR A 1018 3.50 62.49 -10.54
N GLY A 1019 4.53 61.66 -10.33
CA GLY A 1019 4.39 60.20 -10.32
C GLY A 1019 5.74 59.48 -10.33
N THR A 1020 5.68 58.16 -10.22
CA THR A 1020 6.83 57.24 -10.14
C THR A 1020 6.90 56.42 -11.42
N SER A 1021 8.07 56.18 -12.01
CA SER A 1021 8.16 55.47 -13.29
C SER A 1021 9.20 54.36 -13.32
N PHE A 1022 8.88 53.21 -13.91
CA PHE A 1022 9.86 52.17 -14.23
C PHE A 1022 10.31 52.29 -15.68
N THR A 1023 11.61 52.37 -15.89
CA THR A 1023 12.26 52.48 -17.19
C THR A 1023 13.15 51.28 -17.43
N TYR A 1024 13.06 50.68 -18.62
CA TYR A 1024 13.95 49.61 -19.07
C TYR A 1024 14.82 50.11 -20.22
N SER A 1025 16.11 49.78 -20.23
CA SER A 1025 17.02 50.19 -21.32
C SER A 1025 17.87 49.04 -21.86
N LYS A 1026 18.04 49.04 -23.19
CA LYS A 1026 18.88 48.10 -23.95
C LYS A 1026 20.05 48.85 -24.57
N ASN A 1027 21.27 48.38 -24.35
CA ASN A 1027 22.50 49.02 -24.87
C ASN A 1027 22.59 50.53 -24.55
N GLY A 1028 22.05 50.95 -23.40
CA GLY A 1028 22.06 52.33 -22.93
C GLY A 1028 21.03 53.28 -23.58
N THR A 1029 20.05 52.77 -24.34
CA THR A 1029 18.93 53.57 -24.86
C THR A 1029 17.64 53.20 -24.13
N ASP A 1030 16.98 54.17 -23.51
CA ASP A 1030 15.71 53.95 -22.80
C ASP A 1030 14.61 53.60 -23.81
N GLU A 1031 14.05 52.40 -23.70
CA GLU A 1031 13.04 51.93 -24.66
C GLU A 1031 11.62 52.17 -24.14
N ILE A 1032 11.36 52.04 -22.82
CA ILE A 1032 9.99 52.03 -22.27
C ILE A 1032 9.93 52.61 -20.87
N VAL A 1033 8.90 53.41 -20.60
CA VAL A 1033 8.60 54.05 -19.30
C VAL A 1033 7.16 53.74 -18.89
N GLN A 1034 6.95 53.02 -17.80
CA GLN A 1034 5.62 52.78 -17.22
C GLN A 1034 5.44 53.64 -15.97
N ASN A 1035 4.37 54.46 -15.93
CA ASN A 1035 4.14 55.46 -14.88
C ASN A 1035 3.07 55.02 -13.89
N PHE A 1036 3.35 55.26 -12.62
CA PHE A 1036 2.51 55.03 -11.45
C PHE A 1036 2.32 56.34 -10.66
N GLY A 1037 1.33 56.37 -9.78
CA GLY A 1037 1.09 57.51 -8.89
C GLY A 1037 2.21 57.69 -7.85
N LEU A 1038 2.26 58.89 -7.24
CA LEU A 1038 3.16 59.17 -6.11
C LEU A 1038 2.83 58.37 -4.84
N VAL A 1039 1.61 57.80 -4.77
CA VAL A 1039 1.16 56.91 -3.70
C VAL A 1039 0.63 55.63 -4.33
N GLU A 1040 1.17 54.48 -3.92
CA GLU A 1040 0.74 53.15 -4.30
C GLU A 1040 0.48 52.31 -3.04
N THR A 1041 -0.69 51.69 -2.96
CA THR A 1041 -1.18 51.00 -1.76
C THR A 1041 -1.16 49.48 -1.87
N GLY A 1042 -0.89 48.93 -3.06
CA GLY A 1042 -0.82 47.50 -3.31
C GLY A 1042 0.54 47.04 -3.84
N PRO A 1043 0.83 45.73 -3.77
CA PRO A 1043 2.13 45.22 -4.16
C PRO A 1043 2.33 45.26 -5.68
N ILE A 1044 3.54 45.59 -6.10
CA ILE A 1044 3.96 45.56 -7.51
C ILE A 1044 5.24 44.74 -7.61
N THR A 1045 5.22 43.71 -8.44
CA THR A 1045 6.37 42.85 -8.72
C THR A 1045 6.98 43.24 -10.06
N VAL A 1046 8.27 43.55 -10.06
CA VAL A 1046 9.04 43.77 -11.28
C VAL A 1046 10.10 42.67 -11.37
N ALA A 1047 10.16 41.98 -12.50
CA ALA A 1047 11.12 40.90 -12.70
C ALA A 1047 11.80 40.95 -14.07
N VAL A 1048 12.93 40.27 -14.15
CA VAL A 1048 13.72 40.05 -15.37
C VAL A 1048 14.07 38.57 -15.44
N ASP A 1049 13.61 37.91 -16.48
CA ASP A 1049 14.07 36.56 -16.81
C ASP A 1049 15.25 36.65 -17.78
N ILE A 1050 16.32 35.93 -17.47
CA ILE A 1050 17.51 35.82 -18.29
C ILE A 1050 17.68 34.34 -18.60
N ASP A 1051 17.47 33.98 -19.85
CA ASP A 1051 17.66 32.63 -20.37
C ASP A 1051 18.99 32.59 -21.12
N PHE A 1052 19.99 32.03 -20.45
CA PHE A 1052 21.34 31.92 -20.99
C PHE A 1052 21.47 30.76 -22.00
N ASP A 1053 20.50 29.84 -22.06
CA ASP A 1053 20.52 28.71 -22.99
C ASP A 1053 19.94 29.11 -24.36
N ASN A 1054 18.92 29.98 -24.35
CA ASN A 1054 18.27 30.49 -25.54
C ASN A 1054 18.73 31.90 -25.95
N ASP A 1055 19.69 32.48 -25.22
CA ASP A 1055 20.20 33.85 -25.40
C ASP A 1055 19.08 34.92 -25.38
N THR A 1056 18.06 34.76 -24.53
CA THR A 1056 16.91 35.68 -24.42
C THR A 1056 16.78 36.33 -23.06
N ILE A 1057 16.29 37.57 -23.03
CA ILE A 1057 15.93 38.29 -21.80
C ILE A 1057 14.49 38.78 -21.92
N ASP A 1058 13.68 38.49 -20.89
CA ASP A 1058 12.30 38.93 -20.77
C ASP A 1058 12.12 39.87 -19.58
N TYR A 1059 11.43 41.00 -19.78
CA TYR A 1059 11.04 41.90 -18.69
C TYR A 1059 9.59 41.64 -18.29
N LEU A 1060 9.36 41.44 -17.00
CA LEU A 1060 8.05 41.11 -16.46
C LEU A 1060 7.58 42.20 -15.49
N LEU A 1061 6.28 42.47 -15.54
CA LEU A 1061 5.55 43.25 -14.54
C LEU A 1061 4.37 42.41 -14.05
N ASN A 1062 4.34 42.11 -12.76
CA ASN A 1062 3.39 41.16 -12.15
C ASN A 1062 3.32 39.85 -12.93
N ASP A 1063 4.49 39.25 -13.19
CA ASP A 1063 4.70 37.96 -13.88
C ASP A 1063 4.19 37.88 -15.32
N SER A 1064 3.72 38.97 -15.90
CA SER A 1064 3.40 39.06 -17.32
C SER A 1064 4.60 39.57 -18.09
N VAL A 1065 5.08 38.78 -19.07
CA VAL A 1065 6.13 39.23 -19.99
C VAL A 1065 5.64 40.45 -20.76
N THR A 1066 6.30 41.57 -20.52
CA THR A 1066 5.99 42.83 -21.20
C THR A 1066 6.82 42.94 -22.49
N HIS A 1067 8.09 42.53 -22.47
CA HIS A 1067 9.04 42.62 -23.59
C HIS A 1067 10.08 41.51 -23.54
N SER A 1068 10.58 41.12 -24.72
CA SER A 1068 11.58 40.06 -24.93
C SER A 1068 12.65 40.52 -25.92
N PHE A 1069 13.90 40.17 -25.71
CA PHE A 1069 14.96 40.43 -26.69
C PHE A 1069 16.12 39.44 -26.61
N ALA A 1070 16.73 39.17 -27.75
CA ALA A 1070 17.92 38.34 -27.85
C ALA A 1070 19.21 39.12 -27.50
N PHE A 1071 20.18 38.41 -26.93
CA PHE A 1071 21.57 38.84 -26.76
C PHE A 1071 22.53 37.85 -27.45
N THR A 1072 23.84 38.12 -27.41
CA THR A 1072 24.88 37.20 -27.93
C THR A 1072 25.92 37.01 -26.85
N ALA A 1073 26.17 35.75 -26.45
CA ALA A 1073 26.91 35.33 -25.25
C ALA A 1073 28.40 35.73 -25.16
N SER A 1074 28.90 36.68 -25.96
CA SER A 1074 30.24 37.25 -25.74
C SER A 1074 30.14 38.45 -24.79
N ASP A 1075 30.42 38.17 -23.52
CA ASP A 1075 30.64 39.09 -22.40
C ASP A 1075 29.39 39.73 -21.76
N ILE A 1076 28.98 39.20 -20.60
CA ILE A 1076 28.07 39.85 -19.63
C ILE A 1076 28.88 40.10 -18.34
N GLY A 1077 28.50 41.09 -17.52
CA GLY A 1077 29.16 41.42 -16.26
C GLY A 1077 28.75 42.74 -15.59
N GLN A 1078 28.02 42.64 -14.47
CA GLN A 1078 27.96 43.47 -13.23
C GLN A 1078 26.55 43.93 -12.86
N PHE A 1079 26.07 43.56 -11.65
CA PHE A 1079 24.88 44.11 -10.99
C PHE A 1079 25.28 45.33 -10.15
N VAL A 1080 24.75 46.52 -10.46
CA VAL A 1080 25.11 47.76 -9.76
C VAL A 1080 23.87 48.44 -9.20
N TYR A 1081 23.83 48.54 -7.86
CA TYR A 1081 22.89 49.42 -7.17
C TYR A 1081 23.52 50.81 -7.01
N ILE A 1082 22.86 51.84 -7.54
CA ILE A 1082 23.30 53.24 -7.40
C ILE A 1082 22.14 54.06 -6.83
N LYS A 1083 22.40 54.72 -5.69
CA LYS A 1083 21.53 55.79 -5.18
C LYS A 1083 21.96 57.11 -5.84
N ALA A 1084 21.11 57.65 -6.70
CA ALA A 1084 21.29 58.99 -7.25
C ALA A 1084 20.23 59.92 -6.66
N GLY A 1085 20.66 61.00 -5.98
CA GLY A 1085 19.78 62.00 -5.38
C GLY A 1085 19.82 62.07 -3.85
N SER A 1086 19.46 63.24 -3.31
CA SER A 1086 19.41 63.51 -1.87
C SER A 1086 17.97 63.49 -1.41
N TRP A 1087 17.53 62.38 -0.83
CA TRP A 1087 16.26 62.26 -0.14
C TRP A 1087 16.26 63.30 0.98
N THR A 1088 15.60 64.44 0.76
CA THR A 1088 15.80 65.64 1.60
C THR A 1088 14.64 65.93 2.53
N THR A 1089 13.66 65.03 2.64
CA THR A 1089 12.50 65.24 3.51
C THR A 1089 12.10 63.95 4.24
N ALA A 1090 11.77 64.09 5.52
CA ALA A 1090 11.42 63.02 6.44
C ALA A 1090 10.04 62.38 6.18
N ALA A 1091 9.49 62.50 4.95
CA ALA A 1091 8.12 62.11 4.63
C ALA A 1091 7.99 61.15 3.43
N THR A 1092 9.09 60.76 2.79
CA THR A 1092 9.10 59.87 1.62
C THR A 1092 9.45 58.45 2.05
N SER A 1093 8.59 57.48 1.77
CA SER A 1093 8.78 56.06 2.13
C SER A 1093 8.51 55.12 0.96
N VAL A 1094 9.37 54.13 0.80
CA VAL A 1094 9.21 53.03 -0.17
C VAL A 1094 9.36 51.73 0.62
N SER A 1095 8.36 50.86 0.55
CA SER A 1095 8.34 49.58 1.22
C SER A 1095 8.57 48.47 0.20
N ILE A 1096 9.57 47.64 0.47
CA ILE A 1096 9.96 46.48 -0.34
C ILE A 1096 9.65 45.25 0.51
N ASP A 1097 8.94 44.29 -0.07
CA ASP A 1097 8.64 43.00 0.56
C ASP A 1097 9.88 42.12 0.46
N HIS A 1098 10.33 41.89 -0.78
CA HIS A 1098 11.53 41.13 -1.04
C HIS A 1098 12.26 41.53 -2.32
N ILE A 1099 13.51 41.11 -2.38
CA ILE A 1099 14.29 41.03 -3.61
C ILE A 1099 14.79 39.59 -3.73
N LYS A 1100 14.52 38.94 -4.85
CA LYS A 1100 14.74 37.50 -5.04
C LYS A 1100 15.44 37.21 -6.36
N LEU A 1101 16.36 36.25 -6.35
CA LEU A 1101 16.94 35.62 -7.52
C LEU A 1101 16.57 34.14 -7.48
N SER A 1102 15.90 33.64 -8.49
CA SER A 1102 15.53 32.23 -8.63
C SER A 1102 15.98 31.66 -9.96
N GLU A 1103 16.23 30.37 -9.99
CA GLU A 1103 16.40 29.62 -11.23
C GLU A 1103 15.07 28.98 -11.61
N GLU A 1104 14.72 29.05 -12.88
CA GLU A 1104 13.57 28.35 -13.44
C GLU A 1104 14.02 27.00 -13.98
N VAL A 1105 13.50 25.92 -13.42
CA VAL A 1105 13.81 24.56 -13.86
C VAL A 1105 12.76 24.15 -14.89
N ALA A 1106 13.16 24.11 -16.16
CA ALA A 1106 12.28 23.70 -17.25
C ALA A 1106 11.90 22.22 -17.12
N GLY A 1107 10.61 21.91 -17.31
CA GLY A 1107 10.00 20.61 -17.00
C GLY A 1107 10.72 19.40 -17.58
N GLY A 1108 11.07 18.47 -16.67
CA GLY A 1108 11.39 17.07 -16.97
C GLY A 1108 10.28 16.15 -16.47
N ASP A 1109 10.16 14.96 -17.06
CA ASP A 1109 9.22 13.93 -16.60
C ASP A 1109 9.47 13.60 -15.11
N LEU A 1110 8.45 13.01 -14.47
CA LEU A 1110 8.41 12.60 -13.05
C LEU A 1110 9.66 11.82 -12.56
N TYR A 1111 10.46 11.28 -13.47
CA TYR A 1111 11.72 10.57 -13.20
C TYR A 1111 12.94 11.49 -13.02
N ASP A 1112 12.99 12.64 -13.69
CA ASP A 1112 14.15 13.56 -13.66
C ASP A 1112 14.13 14.49 -12.43
N ALA A 1113 12.96 14.78 -11.86
CA ALA A 1113 12.83 15.51 -10.60
C ALA A 1113 13.43 14.74 -9.40
N TYR A 1114 13.57 13.41 -9.52
CA TYR A 1114 14.19 12.57 -8.50
C TYR A 1114 15.72 12.50 -8.60
N ALA A 1115 16.33 12.96 -9.70
CA ALA A 1115 17.76 12.77 -9.96
C ALA A 1115 18.66 13.99 -9.65
N SER A 1116 18.13 15.18 -9.38
CA SER A 1116 18.91 16.44 -9.38
C SER A 1116 18.97 17.24 -8.08
N ALA A 1117 18.56 16.68 -6.94
CA ALA A 1117 18.75 17.35 -5.65
C ALA A 1117 20.22 17.25 -5.16
N TYR A 1118 21.04 18.25 -5.55
CA TYR A 1118 22.33 18.74 -4.98
C TYR A 1118 23.64 18.48 -5.76
N ASP A 1119 24.35 19.60 -6.04
CA ASP A 1119 25.71 19.73 -6.59
C ASP A 1119 26.83 19.39 -5.57
N TRP A 1120 27.95 18.87 -6.09
CA TRP A 1120 29.22 18.66 -5.38
C TRP A 1120 30.10 19.92 -5.43
N GLY A 1121 30.36 20.56 -4.29
CA GLY A 1121 31.32 21.66 -4.13
C GLY A 1121 32.65 21.18 -3.54
N GLY A 1122 33.67 20.97 -4.38
CA GLY A 1122 34.99 20.53 -3.92
C GLY A 1122 35.82 21.65 -3.28
N VAL A 1123 36.00 21.61 -1.95
CA VAL A 1123 37.14 22.26 -1.28
C VAL A 1123 37.87 21.23 -0.41
N LYS A 1124 39.20 21.22 -0.54
CA LYS A 1124 40.15 20.30 0.10
C LYS A 1124 40.25 20.62 1.61
N GLU A 1125 39.71 19.77 2.48
CA GLU A 1125 39.87 19.91 3.93
C GLU A 1125 40.64 18.71 4.52
N THR A 1126 41.81 19.01 5.08
CA THR A 1126 42.67 18.07 5.81
C THR A 1126 42.61 18.40 7.31
N GLY A 1127 41.75 17.75 8.09
CA GLY A 1127 41.72 17.90 9.55
C GLY A 1127 40.68 17.03 10.27
N PRO A 1128 40.91 16.54 11.51
CA PRO A 1128 40.17 15.41 12.09
C PRO A 1128 39.03 15.76 13.07
N SER A 1129 38.30 16.88 12.90
CA SER A 1129 37.11 17.18 13.73
C SER A 1129 36.17 18.22 13.08
N ASP A 1130 35.02 17.79 12.52
CA ASP A 1130 33.66 18.38 12.61
C ASP A 1130 32.71 18.07 11.42
N SER A 1131 31.46 17.71 11.78
CA SER A 1131 30.11 17.78 11.12
C SER A 1131 29.76 17.05 9.78
N PRO A 1132 28.55 16.43 9.64
CA PRO A 1132 28.22 15.40 8.63
C PRO A 1132 27.38 15.86 7.42
N ALA A 1133 27.66 17.01 6.80
CA ALA A 1133 26.83 17.56 5.70
C ALA A 1133 27.56 17.67 4.34
N GLY A 1134 28.53 16.80 4.03
CA GLY A 1134 29.39 17.00 2.86
C GLY A 1134 29.98 15.76 2.20
N ASP A 1135 29.21 14.70 1.94
CA ASP A 1135 29.75 13.46 1.37
C ASP A 1135 29.03 12.95 0.11
N GLY A 1136 28.44 13.83 -0.71
CA GLY A 1136 27.72 13.46 -1.94
C GLY A 1136 28.47 12.52 -2.90
N LEU A 1137 29.79 12.66 -3.06
CA LEU A 1137 30.58 11.75 -3.90
C LEU A 1137 30.80 10.38 -3.22
N THR A 1138 30.99 10.36 -1.90
CA THR A 1138 31.08 9.12 -1.12
C THR A 1138 29.73 8.41 -1.08
N ASN A 1139 28.62 9.14 -1.04
CA ASN A 1139 27.27 8.59 -1.07
C ASN A 1139 26.89 8.11 -2.47
N PHE A 1140 27.31 8.80 -3.53
CA PHE A 1140 27.16 8.32 -4.91
C PHE A 1140 27.96 7.04 -5.14
N TYR A 1141 29.20 6.93 -4.65
CA TYR A 1141 29.97 5.69 -4.75
C TYR A 1141 29.50 4.59 -3.80
N LYS A 1142 29.08 4.91 -2.56
CA LYS A 1142 28.40 3.96 -1.66
C LYS A 1142 27.15 3.43 -2.36
N PHE A 1143 26.33 4.28 -2.94
CA PHE A 1143 25.13 3.91 -3.69
C PHE A 1143 25.47 3.09 -4.96
N ALA A 1144 26.41 3.54 -5.80
CA ALA A 1144 26.84 2.86 -7.02
C ALA A 1144 27.58 1.51 -6.75
N PHE A 1145 28.07 1.33 -5.53
CA PHE A 1145 28.71 0.10 -5.05
C PHE A 1145 27.86 -0.67 -3.99
N GLY A 1146 26.60 -0.29 -3.75
CA GLY A 1146 25.64 -1.07 -2.96
C GLY A 1146 25.70 -0.95 -1.43
N LEU A 1147 26.15 0.18 -0.89
CA LEU A 1147 26.21 0.51 0.53
C LEU A 1147 25.22 1.64 0.90
N ASP A 1148 24.68 1.61 2.12
CA ASP A 1148 23.74 2.62 2.65
C ASP A 1148 24.47 3.96 2.92
N PRO A 1149 24.09 5.06 2.24
CA PRO A 1149 24.72 6.37 2.40
C PRO A 1149 24.47 7.01 3.78
N LEU A 1150 23.47 6.56 4.53
CA LEU A 1150 23.04 7.15 5.81
C LEU A 1150 23.74 6.55 7.04
N THR A 1151 24.43 5.41 6.89
CA THR A 1151 25.17 4.78 7.98
C THR A 1151 26.59 5.35 8.14
N PRO A 1152 26.97 5.87 9.34
CA PRO A 1152 28.36 6.22 9.62
C PRO A 1152 29.17 4.95 9.88
N SER A 1153 29.82 4.41 8.86
CA SER A 1153 30.75 3.28 9.03
C SER A 1153 32.14 3.76 9.44
N THR A 1154 32.68 3.16 10.50
CA THR A 1154 34.09 3.31 10.89
C THR A 1154 34.98 2.48 9.95
N GLY A 1155 35.33 3.01 8.78
CA GLY A 1155 36.28 2.41 7.86
C GLY A 1155 36.28 3.10 6.49
N ASN A 1156 37.46 3.52 6.02
CA ASN A 1156 37.67 4.34 4.82
C ASN A 1156 37.03 3.74 3.55
N VAL A 1157 35.91 4.29 3.07
CA VAL A 1157 35.24 3.78 1.86
C VAL A 1157 35.69 4.49 0.56
N THR A 1158 36.21 5.72 0.59
CA THR A 1158 36.82 6.34 -0.61
C THR A 1158 37.72 7.50 -0.18
N SER A 1159 38.93 7.64 -0.76
CA SER A 1159 39.83 8.77 -0.49
C SER A 1159 40.47 9.29 -1.77
N LEU A 1160 40.51 10.60 -1.94
CA LEU A 1160 41.32 11.25 -2.98
C LEU A 1160 42.76 11.38 -2.46
N VAL A 1161 43.71 10.78 -3.16
CA VAL A 1161 45.11 10.74 -2.73
C VAL A 1161 45.98 11.46 -3.75
N GLU A 1162 46.63 12.54 -3.31
CA GLU A 1162 47.54 13.32 -4.14
C GLU A 1162 48.89 12.60 -4.17
N ASN A 1163 49.25 12.05 -5.32
CA ASN A 1163 50.56 11.47 -5.56
C ASN A 1163 51.38 12.48 -6.39
N GLY A 1164 52.71 12.47 -6.31
CA GLY A 1164 53.59 13.47 -6.94
C GLY A 1164 53.51 13.63 -8.48
N ALA A 1165 52.51 13.02 -9.14
CA ALA A 1165 52.18 13.10 -10.56
C ALA A 1165 50.71 13.52 -10.85
N GLY A 1166 49.83 13.69 -9.84
CA GLY A 1166 48.40 14.02 -10.02
C GLY A 1166 47.49 13.58 -8.84
N LEU A 1167 46.17 13.73 -9.00
CA LEU A 1167 45.16 13.22 -8.04
C LEU A 1167 44.72 11.82 -8.46
N ASP A 1168 44.79 10.87 -7.53
CA ASP A 1168 44.22 9.54 -7.70
C ASP A 1168 42.93 9.43 -6.87
N ILE A 1169 41.89 8.78 -7.41
CA ILE A 1169 40.78 8.28 -6.60
C ILE A 1169 41.18 6.91 -6.07
N ARG A 1170 41.20 6.75 -4.73
CA ARG A 1170 41.38 5.46 -4.07
C ARG A 1170 40.08 4.94 -3.48
N PHE A 1171 39.73 3.73 -3.87
CA PHE A 1171 38.59 2.99 -3.33
C PHE A 1171 38.84 1.50 -3.43
N THR A 1172 38.18 0.73 -2.58
CA THR A 1172 38.20 -0.74 -2.66
C THR A 1172 36.81 -1.18 -3.13
N PRO A 1173 36.60 -1.48 -4.41
CA PRO A 1173 35.30 -1.83 -4.96
C PRO A 1173 34.84 -3.17 -4.38
N VAL A 1174 33.57 -3.26 -4.00
CA VAL A 1174 32.97 -4.49 -3.45
C VAL A 1174 32.54 -5.49 -4.53
N ARG A 1175 32.69 -5.13 -5.81
CA ARG A 1175 32.50 -6.00 -6.99
C ARG A 1175 33.61 -5.76 -8.02
N ASP A 1176 33.85 -6.74 -8.91
CA ASP A 1176 34.84 -6.64 -9.98
C ASP A 1176 34.47 -5.52 -10.96
N THR A 1177 35.39 -4.60 -11.24
CA THR A 1177 35.13 -3.39 -12.02
C THR A 1177 35.52 -3.54 -13.48
N THR A 1178 35.79 -4.75 -13.98
CA THR A 1178 36.38 -5.08 -15.31
C THR A 1178 35.79 -4.35 -16.54
N GLU A 1179 34.61 -3.71 -16.44
CA GLU A 1179 34.04 -2.82 -17.47
C GLU A 1179 33.44 -1.51 -16.89
N VAL A 1180 33.93 -1.03 -15.76
CA VAL A 1180 33.57 0.30 -15.25
C VAL A 1180 34.35 1.33 -16.06
N ILE A 1181 33.71 1.76 -17.14
CA ILE A 1181 34.14 2.88 -17.95
C ILE A 1181 33.52 4.12 -17.34
N TYR A 1182 34.36 4.94 -16.75
CA TYR A 1182 33.91 6.24 -16.30
C TYR A 1182 34.50 7.31 -17.20
N THR A 1183 33.61 8.14 -17.72
CA THR A 1183 34.02 9.38 -18.36
C THR A 1183 34.21 10.38 -17.24
N VAL A 1184 35.45 10.84 -17.11
CA VAL A 1184 35.68 12.09 -16.39
C VAL A 1184 35.27 13.16 -17.37
N GLU A 1185 34.06 13.66 -17.20
CA GLU A 1185 33.69 14.88 -17.88
C GLU A 1185 34.33 16.00 -17.09
N ARG A 1186 35.26 16.70 -17.73
CA ARG A 1186 35.81 17.91 -17.17
C ARG A 1186 35.06 19.09 -17.75
N ALA A 1187 34.97 20.11 -16.95
CA ALA A 1187 34.24 21.31 -17.26
C ALA A 1187 35.04 22.43 -16.64
N THR A 1188 35.49 23.40 -17.42
CA THR A 1188 36.02 24.63 -16.81
C THR A 1188 34.88 25.42 -16.16
N ASP A 1189 33.61 25.16 -16.55
CA ASP A 1189 32.36 25.54 -15.86
C ASP A 1189 31.28 24.43 -15.93
N LEU A 1190 30.26 24.43 -15.04
CA LEU A 1190 29.28 23.34 -14.84
C LEU A 1190 28.39 23.00 -16.05
N ASN A 1191 28.53 23.65 -17.20
CA ASN A 1191 27.57 23.57 -18.29
C ASN A 1191 28.17 23.18 -19.65
N ASP A 1192 29.49 23.28 -19.82
CA ASP A 1192 30.19 22.75 -21.00
C ASP A 1192 31.14 21.62 -20.60
N TRP A 1193 30.69 20.39 -20.83
CA TRP A 1193 31.34 19.18 -20.36
C TRP A 1193 32.12 18.52 -21.49
N ASP A 1194 33.44 18.71 -21.47
CA ASP A 1194 34.35 17.95 -22.30
C ASP A 1194 34.54 16.56 -21.67
N SER A 1195 34.01 15.55 -22.36
CA SER A 1195 34.31 14.15 -22.03
C SER A 1195 35.78 13.87 -22.29
N GLU A 1196 36.56 13.65 -21.22
CA GLU A 1196 37.89 13.09 -21.36
C GLU A 1196 37.81 11.66 -21.89
N THR A 1197 38.94 11.19 -22.42
CA THR A 1197 39.01 9.80 -22.89
C THR A 1197 38.62 8.89 -21.71
N PRO A 1198 37.59 8.02 -21.87
CA PRO A 1198 37.06 7.25 -20.75
C PRO A 1198 38.17 6.46 -20.07
N VAL A 1199 38.24 6.57 -18.74
CA VAL A 1199 39.21 5.83 -17.95
C VAL A 1199 38.57 4.52 -17.55
N VAL A 1200 39.20 3.42 -17.93
CA VAL A 1200 38.74 2.08 -17.60
C VAL A 1200 39.35 1.69 -16.27
N VAL A 1201 38.52 1.47 -15.25
CA VAL A 1201 39.00 0.88 -13.98
C VAL A 1201 38.87 -0.62 -14.08
N ASP A 1202 39.97 -1.32 -14.32
CA ASP A 1202 39.96 -2.77 -14.29
C ASP A 1202 40.53 -3.25 -12.95
N SER A 1203 39.65 -3.60 -12.01
CA SER A 1203 40.10 -4.12 -10.72
C SER A 1203 39.10 -5.09 -10.06
N PRO A 1204 39.58 -6.24 -9.55
CA PRO A 1204 38.75 -7.20 -8.83
C PRO A 1204 38.13 -6.66 -7.55
N ALA A 1205 36.97 -7.24 -7.17
CA ALA A 1205 36.31 -6.98 -5.90
C ALA A 1205 37.25 -7.16 -4.69
N GLY A 1206 37.25 -6.23 -3.75
CA GLY A 1206 38.00 -6.28 -2.50
C GLY A 1206 39.46 -5.83 -2.60
N GLN A 1207 39.93 -5.41 -3.77
CA GLN A 1207 41.30 -4.92 -3.97
C GLN A 1207 41.32 -3.39 -4.04
N GLU A 1208 42.11 -2.71 -3.20
CA GLU A 1208 42.21 -1.25 -3.24
C GLU A 1208 42.75 -0.78 -4.60
N VAL A 1209 41.98 0.03 -5.29
CA VAL A 1209 42.25 0.58 -6.61
C VAL A 1209 42.58 2.05 -6.46
N SER A 1210 43.69 2.47 -7.08
CA SER A 1210 44.10 3.87 -7.16
C SER A 1210 44.08 4.25 -8.62
N VAL A 1211 43.08 5.03 -9.02
CA VAL A 1211 42.90 5.39 -10.43
C VAL A 1211 43.32 6.84 -10.63
N PRO A 1212 44.33 7.11 -11.48
CA PRO A 1212 44.77 8.47 -11.74
C PRO A 1212 43.71 9.23 -12.51
N LEU A 1213 43.30 10.39 -11.99
CA LEU A 1213 42.41 11.27 -12.73
C LEU A 1213 43.19 11.96 -13.86
N PRO A 1214 42.69 11.92 -15.10
CA PRO A 1214 43.42 12.44 -16.25
C PRO A 1214 43.54 13.97 -16.17
N GLY A 1215 44.77 14.48 -16.22
CA GLY A 1215 45.06 15.87 -16.55
C GLY A 1215 44.57 16.94 -15.56
N VAL A 1216 44.62 16.68 -14.25
CA VAL A 1216 44.18 17.63 -13.22
C VAL A 1216 45.10 18.85 -13.07
N ASP A 1217 44.96 19.79 -13.98
CA ASP A 1217 45.20 21.21 -13.72
C ASP A 1217 43.85 21.93 -13.66
N ARG A 1218 43.30 22.04 -12.44
CA ARG A 1218 42.26 22.97 -11.92
C ARG A 1218 41.02 23.27 -12.83
N GLY A 1219 39.95 22.48 -12.66
CA GLY A 1219 38.58 22.72 -13.17
C GLY A 1219 37.52 21.84 -12.44
N PHE A 1220 36.21 21.97 -12.77
CA PHE A 1220 35.16 21.07 -12.28
C PHE A 1220 35.24 19.73 -13.03
N GLY A 1221 35.01 18.63 -12.33
CA GLY A 1221 34.99 17.29 -12.94
C GLY A 1221 33.85 16.49 -12.36
N ARG A 1222 33.05 15.85 -13.21
CA ARG A 1222 32.06 14.86 -12.78
C ARG A 1222 32.41 13.53 -13.41
N VAL A 1223 32.18 12.48 -12.64
CA VAL A 1223 32.43 11.13 -13.08
C VAL A 1223 31.11 10.52 -13.48
N ARG A 1224 30.88 10.36 -14.79
CA ARG A 1224 29.70 9.68 -15.30
C ARG A 1224 30.05 8.23 -15.62
N PRO A 1225 29.23 7.25 -15.22
CA PRO A 1225 29.29 5.95 -15.85
C PRO A 1225 28.89 6.11 -17.33
N SER A 1226 29.78 5.77 -18.25
CA SER A 1226 29.35 5.54 -19.63
C SER A 1226 28.63 4.20 -19.64
N ILE A 1227 27.35 4.21 -20.01
CA ILE A 1227 26.58 2.98 -20.25
C ILE A 1227 27.14 2.26 -21.48
#